data_AF-H1YB68-F1
#
_entry.id   AF-H1YB68-F1
#
_cell.length_a   1.000
_cell.length_b   1.000
_cell.length_c   1.000
_cell.angle_alpha   90.00
_cell.angle_beta   90.00
_cell.angle_gamma   90.00
#
_symmetry.space_group_name_H-M   'P 1'
#
loop_
_entity.id
_entity.type
_entity.pdbx_description
1 polymer ?
#
loop_
_entity_poly.entity_id
_entity_poly.type
_entity_poly.pdbx_seq_one_letter_code
_entity_poly.pdbx_strand_id
1 'polypeptide(L)'
;MSTNTIRIAVRKFGPFESALQKMWDSFCAATGCNLKAEMVPMDLDDLHLAILKQGGLKNGDWDIAHLVTDWLYEAWSSGALEDLQPYITQKPPEDFPLGWSNSLLDMQKFGTSIAGLPFHDGPECLIYRKDLFADVSEIRNFHEQFGKPLAVPQTWDDFKTVARFFHRPEQNLYGSVFAGFPDGHNTVFDFCLQLWTRGGNLTDANSRVNIDTLAATDGLTFYRDILRDQTAVHPNAMQYESVQTGMAFARGEAAMMVNWFGFASMCEVIEESKVKGLVDIAPVPFNSGNESASLNVYWLYTIGSGSRHKQAAYDFIRFATTVANDKLLTLEGGIGCRISTWTDGGVNAIIPYYHKLETLHRSARSLPQKDNWTLIAKIIDEVVLQAIHSDIPVKRLLKEGQHQINLIDKRTPQTMQIPYKPILPQTPVPIVIVGAGGIVGDAHLPAYKKAGFNVIGITNRTRTKAENLAIQFDIPNVYNTIAEAVANSPANTVYDVTIMPDQFVETLEQLPDGAGVLIQKPMGDYFWQSKEILEVCRRKKLAAAINCQLRFAPFVSAARYMVEQGLIGELYDMEVRVTLETPWHLFPHVMVHPRLEIQYHSIHYIDLMRSFLGDPQSVMAKTLKHPAKKLSSSRSTILFDYGDTMHAVINTNHDHSFGPHNQESFIKWEGTKGAIKARMGLLMDYPHGVPDKFEYCIVEEGKAPEWKEIELEGSWFPDAFIGTMSSLMRYKLGETDVLPTSVEDVIKTMAVVESAYISSDNGGVVVAERFV
;
A
#
# COMPACT_ATOMS: atom_id res chain seq x y z
N MET A 1 -24.54 -20.69 0.32
CA MET A 1 -23.62 -21.71 0.89
C MET A 1 -23.92 -21.88 2.36
N SER A 2 -23.76 -23.08 2.92
CA SER A 2 -24.10 -23.36 4.33
C SER A 2 -23.21 -22.51 5.26
N THR A 3 -23.77 -21.94 6.33
CA THR A 3 -23.04 -21.07 7.28
C THR A 3 -22.07 -21.81 8.20
N ASN A 4 -21.81 -23.10 7.95
CA ASN A 4 -21.01 -23.98 8.81
C ASN A 4 -19.87 -24.68 8.05
N THR A 5 -19.39 -24.09 6.96
CA THR A 5 -18.33 -24.65 6.12
C THR A 5 -17.26 -23.60 5.85
N ILE A 6 -16.01 -23.92 6.17
CA ILE A 6 -14.85 -23.13 5.75
C ILE A 6 -14.33 -23.70 4.43
N ARG A 7 -14.11 -22.85 3.43
CA ARG A 7 -13.62 -23.28 2.12
C ARG A 7 -12.16 -22.88 1.95
N ILE A 8 -11.32 -23.84 1.57
CA ILE A 8 -9.88 -23.63 1.41
C ILE A 8 -9.49 -23.92 -0.04
N ALA A 9 -8.98 -22.90 -0.72
CA ALA A 9 -8.40 -23.06 -2.05
C ALA A 9 -6.96 -23.57 -1.92
N VAL A 10 -6.69 -24.77 -2.42
CA VAL A 10 -5.42 -25.48 -2.19
C VAL A 10 -4.68 -25.61 -3.51
N ARG A 11 -3.37 -25.34 -3.52
CA ARG A 11 -2.53 -25.72 -4.66
C ARG A 11 -2.48 -27.25 -4.72
N LYS A 12 -2.93 -27.82 -5.83
CA LYS A 12 -2.90 -29.26 -6.08
C LYS A 12 -1.47 -29.78 -6.00
N PHE A 13 -1.23 -30.56 -4.96
CA PHE A 13 0.02 -31.20 -4.62
C PHE A 13 -0.29 -32.17 -3.49
N GLY A 14 -0.13 -33.48 -3.73
CA GLY A 14 -0.54 -34.53 -2.79
C GLY A 14 -0.10 -34.31 -1.34
N PRO A 15 1.16 -33.91 -1.08
CA PRO A 15 1.63 -33.55 0.26
C PRO A 15 0.84 -32.42 0.94
N PHE A 16 0.45 -31.37 0.21
CA PHE A 16 -0.37 -30.29 0.77
C PHE A 16 -1.75 -30.78 1.16
N GLU A 17 -2.39 -31.55 0.30
CA GLU A 17 -3.74 -32.07 0.53
C GLU A 17 -3.75 -32.98 1.77
N SER A 18 -2.80 -33.92 1.85
CA SER A 18 -2.66 -34.84 2.99
C SER A 18 -2.35 -34.10 4.29
N ALA A 19 -1.36 -33.21 4.28
CA ALA A 19 -0.93 -32.48 5.47
C ALA A 19 -2.04 -31.55 5.97
N LEU A 20 -2.68 -30.79 5.09
CA LEU A 20 -3.73 -29.84 5.44
C LEU A 20 -4.94 -30.55 6.07
N GLN A 21 -5.35 -31.71 5.52
CA GLN A 21 -6.43 -32.51 6.10
C GLN A 21 -6.08 -32.99 7.51
N LYS A 22 -4.89 -33.56 7.70
CA LYS A 22 -4.40 -34.02 9.02
C LYS A 22 -4.32 -32.89 10.04
N MET A 23 -3.86 -31.71 9.61
CA MET A 23 -3.82 -30.51 10.44
C MET A 23 -5.22 -30.03 10.81
N TRP A 24 -6.17 -30.04 9.88
CA TRP A 24 -7.56 -29.65 10.14
C TRP A 24 -8.23 -30.58 11.15
N ASP A 25 -8.08 -31.89 10.98
CA ASP A 25 -8.64 -32.87 11.91
C ASP A 25 -8.07 -32.72 13.32
N SER A 26 -6.74 -32.50 13.41
CA SER A 26 -6.04 -32.25 14.67
C SER A 26 -6.46 -30.93 15.31
N PHE A 27 -6.67 -29.88 14.50
CA PHE A 27 -7.18 -28.59 14.95
C PHE A 27 -8.58 -28.72 15.55
N CYS A 28 -9.50 -29.40 14.87
CA CYS A 28 -10.84 -29.68 15.37
C CYS A 28 -10.82 -30.47 16.67
N ALA A 29 -9.99 -31.52 16.76
CA ALA A 29 -9.83 -32.30 17.98
C ALA A 29 -9.28 -31.48 19.15
N ALA A 30 -8.32 -30.58 18.90
CA ALA A 30 -7.67 -29.77 19.93
C ALA A 30 -8.53 -28.59 20.42
N THR A 31 -9.36 -28.02 19.55
CA THR A 31 -10.10 -26.77 19.84
C THR A 31 -11.60 -26.96 20.06
N GLY A 32 -12.14 -28.11 19.67
CA GLY A 32 -13.60 -28.32 19.62
C GLY A 32 -14.28 -27.61 18.45
N CYS A 33 -13.53 -27.25 17.40
CA CYS A 33 -14.10 -26.63 16.20
C CYS A 33 -15.08 -27.58 15.51
N ASN A 34 -16.32 -27.11 15.29
CA ASN A 34 -17.40 -27.87 14.64
C ASN A 34 -17.68 -27.45 13.18
N LEU A 35 -16.82 -26.62 12.59
CA LEU A 35 -16.89 -26.25 11.18
C LEU A 35 -16.45 -27.43 10.32
N LYS A 36 -17.06 -27.58 9.14
CA LYS A 36 -16.57 -28.51 8.11
C LYS A 36 -15.57 -27.77 7.22
N ALA A 37 -14.43 -28.38 6.91
CA ALA A 37 -13.55 -27.86 5.85
C ALA A 37 -13.90 -28.50 4.51
N GLU A 38 -13.99 -27.65 3.48
CA GLU A 38 -14.00 -28.05 2.07
C GLU A 38 -12.69 -27.58 1.46
N MET A 39 -11.75 -28.52 1.27
CA MET A 39 -10.46 -28.26 0.64
C MET A 39 -10.56 -28.59 -0.84
N VAL A 40 -10.26 -27.62 -1.70
CA VAL A 40 -10.41 -27.76 -3.15
C VAL A 40 -9.04 -27.62 -3.81
N PRO A 41 -8.40 -28.74 -4.20
CA PRO A 41 -7.12 -28.72 -4.90
C PRO A 41 -7.31 -28.26 -6.35
N MET A 42 -6.52 -27.28 -6.76
CA MET A 42 -6.53 -26.70 -8.10
C MET A 42 -5.11 -26.61 -8.66
N ASP A 43 -4.97 -26.84 -9.97
CA ASP A 43 -3.75 -26.52 -10.71
C ASP A 43 -3.51 -24.99 -10.66
N LEU A 44 -2.28 -24.55 -10.92
CA LEU A 44 -1.85 -23.17 -10.68
C LEU A 44 -2.78 -22.11 -11.32
N ASP A 45 -3.07 -22.26 -12.60
CA ASP A 45 -3.86 -21.29 -13.37
C ASP A 45 -5.31 -21.24 -12.87
N ASP A 46 -5.91 -22.40 -12.60
CA ASP A 46 -7.26 -22.51 -12.05
C ASP A 46 -7.35 -21.91 -10.64
N LEU A 47 -6.30 -22.11 -9.84
CA LEU A 47 -6.19 -21.51 -8.52
C LEU A 47 -6.18 -19.98 -8.62
N HIS A 48 -5.26 -19.39 -9.41
CA HIS A 48 -5.18 -17.94 -9.62
C HIS A 48 -6.50 -17.36 -10.12
N LEU A 49 -7.12 -18.03 -11.08
CA LEU A 49 -8.42 -17.67 -11.63
C LEU A 49 -9.50 -17.62 -10.55
N ALA A 50 -9.59 -18.68 -9.75
CA ALA A 50 -10.61 -18.85 -8.71
C ALA A 50 -10.43 -17.87 -7.55
N ILE A 51 -9.20 -17.65 -7.09
CA ILE A 51 -8.94 -16.83 -5.89
C ILE A 51 -8.86 -15.32 -6.20
N LEU A 52 -8.33 -14.93 -7.36
CA LEU A 52 -8.07 -13.52 -7.71
C LEU A 52 -8.89 -13.01 -8.90
N LYS A 53 -8.76 -13.62 -10.08
CA LYS A 53 -9.41 -13.08 -11.30
C LYS A 53 -10.93 -13.07 -11.23
N GLN A 54 -11.54 -14.07 -10.60
CA GLN A 54 -12.99 -14.12 -10.33
C GLN A 54 -13.36 -13.42 -9.02
N GLY A 55 -12.38 -12.91 -8.28
CA GLY A 55 -12.58 -12.23 -7.00
C GLY A 55 -12.97 -13.16 -5.86
N GLY A 56 -12.72 -14.47 -5.94
CA GLY A 56 -13.25 -15.45 -4.98
C GLY A 56 -12.89 -15.16 -3.52
N LEU A 57 -11.66 -14.69 -3.25
CA LEU A 57 -11.25 -14.27 -1.91
C LEU A 57 -12.01 -13.03 -1.40
N LYS A 58 -12.31 -12.09 -2.30
CA LYS A 58 -13.04 -10.85 -2.00
C LYS A 58 -14.54 -11.07 -1.86
N ASN A 59 -15.09 -11.99 -2.65
CA ASN A 59 -16.52 -12.35 -2.66
C ASN A 59 -16.90 -13.26 -1.49
N GLY A 60 -15.91 -13.85 -0.80
CA GLY A 60 -16.13 -14.82 0.27
C GLY A 60 -16.43 -16.23 -0.23
N ASP A 61 -16.04 -16.55 -1.47
CA ASP A 61 -16.11 -17.90 -2.02
C ASP A 61 -15.04 -18.82 -1.41
N TRP A 62 -13.95 -18.22 -0.94
CA TRP A 62 -12.82 -18.87 -0.27
C TRP A 62 -12.50 -18.14 1.03
N ASP A 63 -12.40 -18.89 2.13
CA ASP A 63 -12.01 -18.34 3.43
C ASP A 63 -10.48 -18.29 3.57
N ILE A 64 -9.81 -19.36 3.13
CA ILE A 64 -8.36 -19.49 3.14
C ILE A 64 -7.89 -19.84 1.73
N ALA A 65 -6.74 -19.31 1.31
CA ALA A 65 -6.07 -19.76 0.09
C ALA A 65 -4.59 -20.04 0.31
N HIS A 66 -4.07 -21.03 -0.40
CA HIS A 66 -2.65 -21.11 -0.71
C HIS A 66 -2.34 -20.04 -1.75
N LEU A 67 -1.46 -19.12 -1.40
CA LEU A 67 -1.07 -18.02 -2.27
C LEU A 67 0.45 -17.96 -2.39
N VAL A 68 0.96 -18.09 -3.61
CA VAL A 68 2.39 -17.92 -3.90
C VAL A 68 2.74 -16.44 -3.93
N THR A 69 3.95 -16.10 -3.47
CA THR A 69 4.44 -14.72 -3.38
C THR A 69 4.40 -13.94 -4.70
N ASP A 70 4.38 -14.60 -5.85
CA ASP A 70 4.30 -13.97 -7.18
C ASP A 70 2.99 -13.21 -7.39
N TRP A 71 1.91 -13.66 -6.75
CA TRP A 71 0.56 -13.07 -6.88
C TRP A 71 0.22 -12.14 -5.73
N LEU A 72 1.10 -12.06 -4.73
CA LEU A 72 0.81 -11.41 -3.47
C LEU A 72 0.53 -9.92 -3.65
N TYR A 73 1.30 -9.26 -4.51
CA TYR A 73 1.10 -7.84 -4.77
C TYR A 73 -0.26 -7.57 -5.45
N GLU A 74 -0.64 -8.35 -6.47
CA GLU A 74 -1.96 -8.28 -7.13
C GLU A 74 -3.10 -8.55 -6.12
N ALA A 75 -2.93 -9.55 -5.27
CA ALA A 75 -3.93 -9.91 -4.26
C ALA A 75 -4.11 -8.81 -3.21
N TRP A 76 -3.02 -8.18 -2.77
CA TRP A 76 -3.06 -7.09 -1.82
C TRP A 76 -3.64 -5.81 -2.44
N SER A 77 -3.14 -5.40 -3.62
CA SER A 77 -3.58 -4.15 -4.27
C SER A 77 -5.04 -4.18 -4.73
N SER A 78 -5.59 -5.36 -5.02
CA SER A 78 -7.02 -5.55 -5.33
C SER A 78 -7.94 -5.57 -4.09
N GLY A 79 -7.37 -5.58 -2.88
CA GLY A 79 -8.09 -5.69 -1.61
C GLY A 79 -8.71 -7.08 -1.39
N ALA A 80 -8.12 -8.13 -1.97
CA ALA A 80 -8.62 -9.50 -1.86
C ALA A 80 -8.26 -10.17 -0.53
N LEU A 81 -7.25 -9.67 0.17
CA LEU A 81 -6.70 -10.28 1.39
C LEU A 81 -7.13 -9.54 2.66
N GLU A 82 -7.33 -10.30 3.72
CA GLU A 82 -7.48 -9.79 5.09
C GLU A 82 -6.12 -9.42 5.68
N ASP A 83 -6.05 -8.31 6.43
CA ASP A 83 -4.86 -7.97 7.21
C ASP A 83 -4.75 -8.86 8.45
N LEU A 84 -3.69 -9.64 8.54
CA LEU A 84 -3.41 -10.54 9.66
C LEU A 84 -2.76 -9.85 10.85
N GLN A 85 -2.25 -8.62 10.71
CA GLN A 85 -1.53 -7.91 11.77
C GLN A 85 -2.35 -7.77 13.08
N PRO A 86 -3.66 -7.44 13.06
CA PRO A 86 -4.47 -7.38 14.28
C PRO A 86 -4.54 -8.74 15.00
N TYR A 87 -4.71 -9.83 14.25
CA TYR A 87 -4.80 -11.18 14.80
C TYR A 87 -3.46 -11.65 15.37
N ILE A 88 -2.35 -11.37 14.67
CA ILE A 88 -0.99 -11.67 15.13
C ILE A 88 -0.66 -10.90 16.41
N THR A 89 -1.08 -9.65 16.52
CA THR A 89 -0.87 -8.84 17.71
C THR A 89 -1.62 -9.42 18.93
N GLN A 90 -2.82 -9.94 18.71
CA GLN A 90 -3.63 -10.52 19.78
C GLN A 90 -3.15 -11.92 20.19
N LYS A 91 -2.84 -12.78 19.21
CA LYS A 91 -2.48 -14.18 19.43
C LYS A 91 -1.43 -14.61 18.40
N PRO A 92 -0.15 -14.29 18.63
CA PRO A 92 0.90 -14.52 17.65
C PRO A 92 1.06 -16.02 17.33
N PRO A 93 1.49 -16.37 16.09
CA PRO A 93 1.98 -17.70 15.80
C PRO A 93 3.14 -18.08 16.73
N GLU A 94 3.31 -19.36 16.97
CA GLU A 94 4.39 -19.90 17.81
C GLU A 94 5.75 -19.32 17.35
N ASP A 95 6.54 -18.79 18.28
CA ASP A 95 7.84 -18.15 18.03
C ASP A 95 7.88 -16.99 17.03
N PHE A 96 6.75 -16.40 16.63
CA PHE A 96 6.75 -15.30 15.65
C PHE A 96 7.41 -14.02 16.22
N PRO A 97 8.28 -13.31 15.46
CA PRO A 97 8.74 -13.62 14.10
C PRO A 97 9.96 -14.55 14.03
N LEU A 98 10.61 -14.85 15.16
CA LEU A 98 11.90 -15.57 15.24
C LEU A 98 11.85 -17.04 14.79
N GLY A 99 10.66 -17.63 14.65
CA GLY A 99 10.47 -18.99 14.14
C GLY A 99 10.76 -19.15 12.64
N TRP A 100 10.81 -18.05 11.89
CA TRP A 100 11.09 -18.01 10.45
C TRP A 100 12.37 -17.23 10.16
N SER A 101 12.98 -17.49 9.00
CA SER A 101 14.03 -16.62 8.48
C SER A 101 13.44 -15.26 8.05
N ASN A 102 14.24 -14.19 8.12
CA ASN A 102 13.78 -12.87 7.68
C ASN A 102 13.35 -12.86 6.21
N SER A 103 14.03 -13.61 5.33
CA SER A 103 13.67 -13.69 3.91
C SER A 103 12.26 -14.24 3.69
N LEU A 104 11.77 -15.11 4.58
CA LEU A 104 10.40 -15.62 4.54
C LEU A 104 9.36 -14.69 5.16
N LEU A 105 9.75 -13.54 5.73
CA LEU A 105 8.83 -12.61 6.39
C LEU A 105 8.71 -11.25 5.69
N ASP A 106 9.51 -10.99 4.67
CA ASP A 106 9.58 -9.65 4.08
C ASP A 106 8.54 -9.40 2.98
N MET A 107 8.28 -10.36 2.08
CA MET A 107 7.35 -10.13 0.96
C MET A 107 5.91 -9.93 1.42
N GLN A 108 5.50 -10.59 2.50
CA GLN A 108 4.13 -10.53 3.04
C GLN A 108 3.76 -9.22 3.77
N LYS A 109 4.71 -8.28 3.92
CA LYS A 109 4.49 -7.01 4.63
C LYS A 109 4.10 -5.89 3.67
N PHE A 110 3.06 -5.16 4.03
CA PHE A 110 2.60 -3.96 3.33
C PHE A 110 2.43 -2.82 4.32
N GLY A 111 3.47 -1.99 4.49
CA GLY A 111 3.51 -1.01 5.58
C GLY A 111 3.53 -1.73 6.94
N THR A 112 2.50 -1.50 7.76
CA THR A 112 2.32 -2.20 9.04
C THR A 112 1.48 -3.47 8.95
N SER A 113 0.89 -3.76 7.79
CA SER A 113 0.00 -4.91 7.59
C SER A 113 0.74 -6.18 7.17
N ILE A 114 0.14 -7.34 7.49
CA ILE A 114 0.68 -8.66 7.13
C ILE A 114 -0.38 -9.44 6.34
N ALA A 115 -0.04 -9.88 5.13
CA ALA A 115 -1.00 -10.48 4.21
C ALA A 115 -1.22 -12.01 4.39
N GLY A 116 -0.30 -12.70 5.05
CA GLY A 116 -0.30 -14.17 5.13
C GLY A 116 0.69 -14.71 6.16
N LEU A 117 0.71 -16.04 6.33
CA LEU A 117 1.73 -16.76 7.10
C LEU A 117 2.47 -17.75 6.19
N PRO A 118 3.83 -17.77 6.17
CA PRO A 118 4.60 -18.68 5.33
C PRO A 118 4.50 -20.11 5.86
N PHE A 119 4.19 -21.04 4.96
CA PHE A 119 4.09 -22.46 5.32
C PHE A 119 4.89 -23.39 4.42
N HIS A 120 5.23 -22.96 3.20
CA HIS A 120 6.05 -23.76 2.30
C HIS A 120 7.00 -22.88 1.50
N ASP A 121 8.26 -23.30 1.43
CA ASP A 121 9.29 -22.60 0.65
C ASP A 121 10.08 -23.56 -0.24
N GLY A 122 10.63 -23.04 -1.33
CA GLY A 122 11.61 -23.74 -2.13
C GLY A 122 12.68 -22.75 -2.55
N PRO A 123 13.85 -22.69 -1.92
CA PRO A 123 14.97 -21.96 -2.47
C PRO A 123 15.62 -22.77 -3.59
N GLU A 124 16.25 -22.12 -4.56
CA GLU A 124 17.07 -22.79 -5.56
C GLU A 124 18.50 -23.01 -5.07
N CYS A 125 19.07 -24.15 -5.43
CA CYS A 125 20.40 -24.54 -4.99
C CYS A 125 21.11 -25.41 -6.02
N LEU A 126 22.42 -25.59 -5.84
CA LEU A 126 23.16 -26.63 -6.55
C LEU A 126 22.90 -27.97 -5.88
N ILE A 127 22.28 -28.89 -6.60
CA ILE A 127 22.02 -30.27 -6.21
C ILE A 127 23.09 -31.13 -6.88
N TYR A 128 23.77 -31.98 -6.11
CA TYR A 128 24.87 -32.78 -6.63
C TYR A 128 24.95 -34.18 -6.03
N ARG A 129 25.57 -35.09 -6.78
CA ARG A 129 25.80 -36.49 -6.39
C ARG A 129 27.04 -36.64 -5.50
N LYS A 130 26.87 -36.55 -4.19
CA LYS A 130 28.00 -36.55 -3.23
C LYS A 130 28.86 -37.82 -3.32
N ASP A 131 28.29 -38.93 -3.76
CA ASP A 131 29.01 -40.18 -3.97
C ASP A 131 30.02 -40.08 -5.13
N LEU A 132 29.68 -39.38 -6.23
CA LEU A 132 30.62 -39.12 -7.32
C LEU A 132 31.78 -38.19 -6.89
N PHE A 133 31.48 -37.21 -6.05
CA PHE A 133 32.49 -36.27 -5.53
C PHE A 133 33.38 -36.88 -4.43
N ALA A 134 32.88 -37.88 -3.72
CA ALA A 134 33.62 -38.61 -2.69
C ALA A 134 34.39 -39.83 -3.24
N ASP A 135 34.16 -40.23 -4.50
CA ASP A 135 34.85 -41.37 -5.11
C ASP A 135 36.35 -41.06 -5.32
N VAL A 136 37.21 -41.88 -4.74
CA VAL A 136 38.67 -41.70 -4.76
C VAL A 136 39.24 -41.78 -6.18
N SER A 137 38.62 -42.60 -7.05
CA SER A 137 39.03 -42.71 -8.45
C SER A 137 38.68 -41.44 -9.21
N GLU A 138 37.49 -40.89 -9.00
CA GLU A 138 37.07 -39.63 -9.60
C GLU A 138 37.95 -38.47 -9.16
N ILE A 139 38.27 -38.38 -7.86
CA ILE A 139 39.19 -37.38 -7.32
C ILE A 139 40.56 -37.45 -8.00
N ARG A 140 41.11 -38.67 -8.17
CA ARG A 140 42.40 -38.88 -8.85
C ARG A 140 42.32 -38.50 -10.33
N ASN A 141 41.31 -39.00 -11.05
CA ASN A 141 41.15 -38.78 -12.48
C ASN A 141 40.98 -37.28 -12.79
N PHE A 142 40.22 -36.57 -11.97
CA PHE A 142 40.05 -35.12 -12.12
C PHE A 142 41.37 -34.37 -11.90
N HIS A 143 42.14 -34.74 -10.88
CA HIS A 143 43.46 -34.16 -10.63
C HIS A 143 44.45 -34.44 -11.78
N GLU A 144 44.44 -35.65 -12.33
CA GLU A 144 45.27 -36.00 -13.51
C GLU A 144 44.89 -35.19 -14.75
N GLN A 145 43.59 -34.95 -14.97
CA GLN A 145 43.10 -34.23 -16.15
C GLN A 145 43.22 -32.71 -16.04
N PHE A 146 42.97 -32.13 -14.86
CA PHE A 146 42.87 -30.67 -14.68
C PHE A 146 43.90 -30.07 -13.73
N GLY A 147 44.72 -30.88 -13.04
CA GLY A 147 45.77 -30.41 -12.14
C GLY A 147 45.25 -29.73 -10.85
N LYS A 148 43.96 -29.91 -10.51
CA LYS A 148 43.30 -29.37 -9.32
C LYS A 148 42.45 -30.44 -8.63
N PRO A 149 42.20 -30.35 -7.30
CA PRO A 149 41.33 -31.31 -6.63
C PRO A 149 39.88 -31.20 -7.12
N LEU A 150 39.19 -32.34 -7.20
CA LEU A 150 37.75 -32.37 -7.43
C LEU A 150 37.03 -31.79 -6.21
N ALA A 151 36.23 -30.74 -6.43
CA ALA A 151 35.45 -30.09 -5.40
C ALA A 151 34.09 -29.69 -5.97
N VAL A 152 33.10 -29.55 -5.09
CA VAL A 152 31.78 -29.00 -5.45
C VAL A 152 31.99 -27.60 -6.02
N PRO A 153 31.47 -27.30 -7.24
CA PRO A 153 31.81 -26.06 -7.93
C PRO A 153 31.26 -24.84 -7.19
N GLN A 154 32.16 -23.91 -6.85
CA GLN A 154 31.78 -22.61 -6.29
C GLN A 154 31.58 -21.55 -7.38
N THR A 155 32.27 -21.70 -8.50
CA THR A 155 32.17 -20.76 -9.62
C THR A 155 31.53 -21.37 -10.85
N TRP A 156 30.95 -20.55 -11.73
CA TRP A 156 30.40 -21.02 -13.01
C TRP A 156 31.47 -21.61 -13.94
N ASP A 157 32.74 -21.22 -13.79
CA ASP A 157 33.86 -21.83 -14.52
C ASP A 157 34.24 -23.21 -13.95
N ASP A 158 34.21 -23.37 -12.62
CA ASP A 158 34.33 -24.68 -12.00
C ASP A 158 33.17 -25.58 -12.42
N PHE A 159 31.95 -25.06 -12.45
CA PHE A 159 30.76 -25.79 -12.87
C PHE A 159 30.93 -26.37 -14.28
N LYS A 160 31.37 -25.57 -15.26
CA LYS A 160 31.65 -26.06 -16.64
C LYS A 160 32.73 -27.15 -16.64
N THR A 161 33.79 -26.96 -15.86
CA THR A 161 34.91 -27.90 -15.79
C THR A 161 34.45 -29.25 -15.23
N VAL A 162 33.72 -29.22 -14.11
CA VAL A 162 33.21 -30.41 -13.43
C VAL A 162 32.12 -31.09 -14.26
N ALA A 163 31.24 -30.33 -14.91
CA ALA A 163 30.24 -30.88 -15.82
C ALA A 163 30.91 -31.65 -16.98
N ARG A 164 31.91 -31.06 -17.65
CA ARG A 164 32.63 -31.76 -18.73
C ARG A 164 33.37 -33.01 -18.27
N PHE A 165 33.88 -33.00 -17.04
CA PHE A 165 34.56 -34.16 -16.46
C PHE A 165 33.64 -35.37 -16.26
N PHE A 166 32.45 -35.15 -15.71
CA PHE A 166 31.48 -36.21 -15.44
C PHE A 166 30.66 -36.62 -16.67
N HIS A 167 30.79 -35.93 -17.80
CA HIS A 167 30.02 -36.19 -18.99
C HIS A 167 30.49 -37.45 -19.73
N ARG A 168 29.73 -38.53 -19.59
CA ARG A 168 29.97 -39.89 -20.10
C ARG A 168 28.67 -40.47 -20.70
N PRO A 169 28.23 -40.01 -21.88
CA PRO A 169 26.98 -40.43 -22.50
C PRO A 169 26.84 -41.94 -22.69
N GLU A 170 27.97 -42.64 -22.89
CA GLU A 170 28.01 -44.09 -23.02
C GLU A 170 27.63 -44.83 -21.72
N GLN A 171 27.70 -44.14 -20.58
CA GLN A 171 27.30 -44.63 -19.26
C GLN A 171 25.94 -44.06 -18.82
N ASN A 172 25.28 -43.28 -19.69
CA ASN A 172 24.09 -42.51 -19.36
C ASN A 172 24.30 -41.58 -18.13
N LEU A 173 25.52 -41.06 -17.98
CA LEU A 173 25.90 -40.08 -16.97
C LEU A 173 26.29 -38.78 -17.66
N TYR A 174 25.62 -37.70 -17.32
CA TYR A 174 25.86 -36.38 -17.87
C TYR A 174 26.39 -35.44 -16.77
N GLY A 175 27.23 -34.50 -17.15
CA GLY A 175 27.84 -33.56 -16.20
C GLY A 175 26.83 -32.73 -15.42
N SER A 176 25.81 -32.26 -16.13
CA SER A 176 24.75 -31.43 -15.57
C SER A 176 23.44 -31.56 -16.33
N VAL A 177 22.35 -31.08 -15.73
CA VAL A 177 21.06 -30.90 -16.39
C VAL A 177 20.48 -29.53 -16.02
N PHE A 178 19.88 -28.85 -17.00
CA PHE A 178 19.22 -27.55 -16.87
C PHE A 178 17.79 -27.65 -17.43
N ALA A 179 16.88 -26.85 -16.87
CA ALA A 179 15.51 -26.75 -17.35
C ALA A 179 15.44 -25.76 -18.53
N GLY A 180 15.74 -26.24 -19.73
CA GLY A 180 15.78 -25.39 -20.93
C GLY A 180 14.43 -25.16 -21.60
N PHE A 181 13.38 -25.89 -21.19
CA PHE A 181 12.02 -25.72 -21.72
C PHE A 181 11.18 -24.79 -20.83
N PRO A 182 10.54 -23.75 -21.38
CA PRO A 182 9.71 -22.84 -20.60
C PRO A 182 8.43 -23.52 -20.09
N ASP A 183 8.24 -23.52 -18.77
CA ASP A 183 7.04 -24.02 -18.10
C ASP A 183 6.14 -22.90 -17.55
N GLY A 184 6.45 -21.64 -17.89
CA GLY A 184 5.73 -20.46 -17.42
C GLY A 184 6.08 -20.03 -16.00
N HIS A 185 6.96 -20.75 -15.30
CA HIS A 185 7.41 -20.41 -13.95
C HIS A 185 8.90 -20.09 -13.90
N ASN A 186 9.78 -20.85 -14.55
CA ASN A 186 11.22 -20.80 -14.24
C ASN A 186 12.06 -19.79 -15.03
N THR A 187 11.58 -19.27 -16.16
CA THR A 187 12.43 -18.53 -17.09
C THR A 187 12.93 -17.17 -16.55
N VAL A 188 12.07 -16.38 -15.90
CA VAL A 188 12.49 -15.15 -15.19
C VAL A 188 13.36 -15.45 -13.97
N PHE A 189 13.10 -16.57 -13.29
CA PHE A 189 13.83 -17.00 -12.10
C PHE A 189 15.28 -17.40 -12.43
N ASP A 190 15.46 -18.22 -13.47
CA ASP A 190 16.76 -18.56 -14.04
C ASP A 190 17.56 -17.30 -14.41
N PHE A 191 16.90 -16.34 -15.09
CA PHE A 191 17.52 -15.07 -15.42
C PHE A 191 18.00 -14.31 -14.19
N CYS A 192 17.17 -14.24 -13.14
CA CYS A 192 17.52 -13.56 -11.90
C CYS A 192 18.70 -14.24 -11.19
N LEU A 193 18.73 -15.57 -11.12
CA LEU A 193 19.88 -16.30 -10.57
C LEU A 193 21.16 -16.01 -11.35
N GLN A 194 21.11 -16.05 -12.69
CA GLN A 194 22.28 -15.74 -13.52
C GLN A 194 22.73 -14.29 -13.33
N LEU A 195 21.80 -13.35 -13.16
CA LEU A 195 22.09 -11.94 -12.91
C LEU A 195 22.73 -11.71 -11.55
N TRP A 196 22.14 -12.25 -10.48
CA TRP A 196 22.54 -11.99 -9.10
C TRP A 196 23.87 -12.64 -8.75
N THR A 197 24.12 -13.86 -9.23
CA THR A 197 25.41 -14.58 -9.05
C THR A 197 26.59 -13.91 -9.79
N ARG A 198 26.32 -12.83 -10.52
CA ARG A 198 27.32 -11.98 -11.22
C ARG A 198 27.35 -10.55 -10.71
N GLY A 199 26.81 -10.30 -9.52
CA GLY A 199 26.77 -8.99 -8.88
C GLY A 199 25.74 -8.02 -9.49
N GLY A 200 24.88 -8.51 -10.38
CA GLY A 200 23.80 -7.72 -10.97
C GLY A 200 22.61 -7.56 -10.02
N ASN A 201 21.78 -6.57 -10.32
CA ASN A 201 20.50 -6.33 -9.67
C ASN A 201 19.42 -6.17 -10.72
N LEU A 202 18.24 -6.74 -10.46
CA LEU A 202 17.11 -6.67 -11.40
C LEU A 202 16.51 -5.27 -11.47
N THR A 203 16.63 -4.48 -10.40
CA THR A 203 16.16 -3.10 -10.33
C THR A 203 17.30 -2.10 -10.16
N ASP A 204 17.15 -0.92 -10.74
CA ASP A 204 18.03 0.24 -10.49
C ASP A 204 17.72 0.92 -9.14
N ALA A 205 18.49 1.95 -8.80
CA ALA A 205 18.32 2.73 -7.56
C ALA A 205 16.94 3.42 -7.44
N ASN A 206 16.20 3.54 -8.54
CA ASN A 206 14.85 4.12 -8.59
C ASN A 206 13.76 3.03 -8.63
N SER A 207 14.09 1.77 -8.29
CA SER A 207 13.16 0.63 -8.32
C SER A 207 12.55 0.33 -9.71
N ARG A 208 13.24 0.75 -10.80
CA ARG A 208 12.86 0.39 -12.17
C ARG A 208 13.61 -0.85 -12.61
N VAL A 209 12.95 -1.72 -13.36
CA VAL A 209 13.58 -2.95 -13.86
C VAL A 209 14.64 -2.59 -14.89
N ASN A 210 15.87 -3.08 -14.69
CA ASN A 210 17.00 -2.87 -15.57
C ASN A 210 17.70 -4.19 -15.91
N ILE A 211 17.41 -4.70 -17.10
CA ILE A 211 18.01 -5.91 -17.66
C ILE A 211 19.13 -5.61 -18.66
N ASP A 212 19.29 -4.38 -19.16
CA ASP A 212 20.40 -4.01 -20.06
C ASP A 212 21.68 -3.71 -19.28
N THR A 213 22.25 -4.75 -18.68
CA THR A 213 23.47 -4.67 -17.86
C THR A 213 24.53 -5.64 -18.33
N LEU A 214 25.79 -5.40 -17.93
CA LEU A 214 26.90 -6.31 -18.21
C LEU A 214 26.66 -7.68 -17.54
N ALA A 215 26.23 -7.70 -16.27
CA ALA A 215 25.93 -8.92 -15.55
C ALA A 215 24.83 -9.77 -16.23
N ALA A 216 23.76 -9.13 -16.72
CA ALA A 216 22.73 -9.81 -17.50
C ALA A 216 23.27 -10.36 -18.83
N THR A 217 24.15 -9.59 -19.50
CA THR A 217 24.79 -10.02 -20.76
C THR A 217 25.66 -11.25 -20.52
N ASP A 218 26.51 -11.22 -19.50
CA ASP A 218 27.39 -12.33 -19.15
C ASP A 218 26.60 -13.57 -18.70
N GLY A 219 25.52 -13.36 -17.94
CA GLY A 219 24.63 -14.42 -17.46
C GLY A 219 23.92 -15.16 -18.60
N LEU A 220 23.24 -14.43 -19.48
CA LEU A 220 22.54 -15.05 -20.61
C LEU A 220 23.48 -15.60 -21.68
N THR A 221 24.69 -15.04 -21.83
CA THR A 221 25.72 -15.61 -22.71
C THR A 221 26.17 -16.97 -22.16
N PHE A 222 26.48 -17.04 -20.86
CA PHE A 222 26.76 -18.31 -20.20
C PHE A 222 25.62 -19.32 -20.37
N TYR A 223 24.37 -18.89 -20.15
CA TYR A 223 23.21 -19.78 -20.22
C TYR A 223 23.00 -20.35 -21.63
N ARG A 224 23.16 -19.52 -22.66
CA ARG A 224 23.20 -19.97 -24.07
C ARG A 224 24.31 -20.98 -24.32
N ASP A 225 25.52 -20.66 -23.87
CA ASP A 225 26.70 -21.47 -24.17
C ASP A 225 26.63 -22.84 -23.48
N ILE A 226 26.21 -22.89 -22.21
CA ILE A 226 26.13 -24.16 -21.47
C ILE A 226 25.02 -25.07 -22.00
N LEU A 227 23.85 -24.53 -22.36
CA LEU A 227 22.75 -25.32 -22.94
C LEU A 227 23.10 -25.89 -24.33
N ARG A 228 24.05 -25.28 -25.03
CA ARG A 228 24.57 -25.77 -26.32
C ARG A 228 25.78 -26.70 -26.17
N ASP A 229 26.38 -26.77 -24.98
CA ASP A 229 27.56 -27.58 -24.73
C ASP A 229 27.17 -29.06 -24.54
N GLN A 230 27.11 -29.77 -25.66
CA GLN A 230 26.85 -31.21 -25.71
C GLN A 230 27.89 -32.06 -24.98
N THR A 231 28.99 -31.48 -24.49
CA THR A 231 30.00 -32.16 -23.67
C THR A 231 29.83 -31.91 -22.17
N ALA A 232 28.83 -31.15 -21.75
CA ALA A 232 28.62 -30.77 -20.35
C ALA A 232 27.20 -31.06 -19.85
N VAL A 233 26.18 -30.91 -20.71
CA VAL A 233 24.77 -31.03 -20.31
C VAL A 233 24.10 -32.31 -20.83
N HIS A 234 23.01 -32.70 -20.17
CA HIS A 234 22.10 -33.75 -20.61
C HIS A 234 21.55 -33.42 -22.02
N PRO A 235 21.48 -34.39 -22.96
CA PRO A 235 21.06 -34.14 -24.34
C PRO A 235 19.65 -33.56 -24.46
N ASN A 236 18.78 -33.93 -23.51
CA ASN A 236 17.41 -33.43 -23.46
C ASN A 236 17.22 -32.13 -22.65
N ALA A 237 18.28 -31.45 -22.19
CA ALA A 237 18.16 -30.26 -21.33
C ALA A 237 17.25 -29.19 -21.94
N MET A 238 17.29 -29.01 -23.26
CA MET A 238 16.46 -28.06 -24.00
C MET A 238 14.97 -28.44 -24.09
N GLN A 239 14.62 -29.71 -23.83
CA GLN A 239 13.22 -30.20 -23.86
C GLN A 239 12.67 -30.51 -22.47
N TYR A 240 13.50 -30.38 -21.43
CA TYR A 240 13.08 -30.63 -20.06
C TYR A 240 12.68 -29.34 -19.36
N GLU A 241 11.52 -29.37 -18.71
CA GLU A 241 11.16 -28.43 -17.65
C GLU A 241 11.66 -28.91 -16.27
N SER A 242 11.46 -28.13 -15.21
CA SER A 242 12.09 -28.36 -13.90
C SER A 242 11.74 -29.69 -13.23
N VAL A 243 10.53 -30.20 -13.40
CA VAL A 243 10.14 -31.53 -12.90
C VAL A 243 10.86 -32.61 -13.67
N GLN A 244 10.91 -32.53 -15.00
CA GLN A 244 11.65 -33.46 -15.85
C GLN A 244 13.15 -33.48 -15.56
N THR A 245 13.78 -32.33 -15.29
CA THR A 245 15.19 -32.29 -14.87
C THR A 245 15.39 -32.90 -13.49
N GLY A 246 14.49 -32.61 -12.54
CA GLY A 246 14.44 -33.26 -11.23
C GLY A 246 14.35 -34.78 -11.33
N MET A 247 13.48 -35.29 -12.20
CA MET A 247 13.32 -36.72 -12.43
C MET A 247 14.52 -37.35 -13.16
N ALA A 248 15.17 -36.62 -14.08
CA ALA A 248 16.42 -37.06 -14.72
C ALA A 248 17.54 -37.24 -13.71
N PHE A 249 17.71 -36.25 -12.82
CA PHE A 249 18.66 -36.34 -11.73
C PHE A 249 18.31 -37.50 -10.77
N ALA A 250 17.04 -37.69 -10.42
CA ALA A 250 16.58 -38.80 -9.58
C ALA A 250 16.86 -40.18 -10.21
N ARG A 251 16.79 -40.30 -11.54
CA ARG A 251 17.17 -41.52 -12.29
C ARG A 251 18.70 -41.73 -12.36
N GLY A 252 19.49 -40.81 -11.82
CA GLY A 252 20.95 -40.87 -11.79
C GLY A 252 21.62 -40.41 -13.09
N GLU A 253 20.89 -39.69 -13.95
CA GLU A 253 21.37 -39.31 -15.29
C GLU A 253 22.34 -38.13 -15.24
N ALA A 254 22.38 -37.33 -14.17
CA ALA A 254 23.25 -36.16 -14.06
C ALA A 254 24.06 -36.15 -12.75
N ALA A 255 25.30 -35.65 -12.83
CA ALA A 255 26.15 -35.46 -11.65
C ALA A 255 25.76 -34.22 -10.82
N MET A 256 25.25 -33.18 -11.50
CA MET A 256 24.87 -31.90 -10.89
C MET A 256 23.64 -31.27 -11.56
N MET A 257 22.94 -30.41 -10.84
CA MET A 257 21.78 -29.65 -11.33
C MET A 257 21.61 -28.38 -10.48
N VAL A 258 21.27 -27.25 -11.10
CA VAL A 258 20.73 -26.09 -10.36
C VAL A 258 19.22 -26.14 -10.49
N ASN A 259 18.51 -26.28 -9.37
CA ASN A 259 17.05 -26.40 -9.34
C ASN A 259 16.53 -26.18 -7.90
N TRP A 260 15.21 -26.19 -7.73
CA TRP A 260 14.53 -26.04 -6.45
C TRP A 260 14.92 -27.14 -5.45
N PHE A 261 15.16 -26.74 -4.19
CA PHE A 261 15.48 -27.63 -3.07
C PHE A 261 14.51 -28.83 -2.94
N GLY A 262 13.24 -28.61 -3.29
CA GLY A 262 12.22 -29.66 -3.31
C GLY A 262 12.62 -30.88 -4.14
N PHE A 263 13.34 -30.70 -5.25
CA PHE A 263 13.81 -31.82 -6.08
C PHE A 263 14.95 -32.60 -5.43
N ALA A 264 15.80 -31.95 -4.63
CA ALA A 264 16.76 -32.68 -3.81
C ALA A 264 15.99 -33.55 -2.79
N SER A 265 15.08 -32.96 -2.02
CA SER A 265 14.25 -33.70 -1.05
C SER A 265 13.47 -34.85 -1.69
N MET A 266 12.90 -34.63 -2.88
CA MET A 266 12.21 -35.64 -3.68
C MET A 266 13.10 -36.86 -3.93
N CYS A 267 14.38 -36.67 -4.27
CA CYS A 267 15.32 -37.75 -4.53
C CYS A 267 15.55 -38.68 -3.33
N GLU A 268 15.30 -38.23 -2.10
CA GLU A 268 15.43 -39.05 -0.90
C GLU A 268 14.15 -39.86 -0.59
N VAL A 269 13.00 -39.43 -1.11
CA VAL A 269 11.69 -39.97 -0.71
C VAL A 269 11.01 -40.84 -1.77
N ILE A 270 11.11 -40.49 -3.06
CA ILE A 270 10.40 -41.25 -4.12
C ILE A 270 11.03 -42.63 -4.32
N GLU A 271 10.21 -43.62 -4.66
CA GLU A 271 10.65 -45.02 -4.82
C GLU A 271 11.55 -45.21 -6.04
N GLU A 272 11.29 -44.44 -7.11
CA GLU A 272 11.98 -44.53 -8.39
C GLU A 272 13.38 -43.90 -8.38
N SER A 273 13.76 -43.21 -7.29
CA SER A 273 15.05 -42.53 -7.17
C SER A 273 16.19 -43.54 -7.05
N LYS A 274 17.09 -43.52 -8.02
CA LYS A 274 18.35 -44.30 -8.01
C LYS A 274 19.47 -43.61 -7.25
N VAL A 275 19.23 -42.39 -6.79
CA VAL A 275 20.22 -41.54 -6.12
C VAL A 275 19.90 -41.31 -4.65
N LYS A 276 18.92 -42.04 -4.10
CA LYS A 276 18.56 -42.01 -2.68
C LYS A 276 19.76 -42.27 -1.78
N GLY A 277 19.99 -41.40 -0.81
CA GLY A 277 21.14 -41.39 0.10
C GLY A 277 22.43 -40.85 -0.52
N LEU A 278 22.45 -40.55 -1.83
CA LEU A 278 23.62 -40.15 -2.60
C LEU A 278 23.61 -38.66 -2.97
N VAL A 279 22.60 -37.91 -2.55
CA VAL A 279 22.45 -36.48 -2.86
C VAL A 279 22.99 -35.62 -1.71
N ASP A 280 23.49 -34.44 -2.07
CA ASP A 280 23.67 -33.31 -1.18
C ASP A 280 23.44 -32.00 -1.95
N ILE A 281 23.37 -30.88 -1.21
CA ILE A 281 23.17 -29.54 -1.78
C ILE A 281 24.29 -28.56 -1.39
N ALA A 282 24.44 -27.54 -2.22
CA ALA A 282 25.35 -26.42 -2.05
C ALA A 282 24.73 -25.11 -2.58
N PRO A 283 25.26 -23.94 -2.22
CA PRO A 283 24.87 -22.67 -2.85
C PRO A 283 25.08 -22.69 -4.37
N VAL A 284 24.31 -21.89 -5.10
CA VAL A 284 24.43 -21.77 -6.56
C VAL A 284 25.81 -21.19 -6.91
N PRO A 285 26.49 -21.68 -7.96
CA PRO A 285 27.78 -21.14 -8.37
C PRO A 285 27.72 -19.64 -8.71
N PHE A 286 28.83 -18.92 -8.54
CA PHE A 286 28.90 -17.47 -8.77
C PHE A 286 30.19 -17.03 -9.47
N ASN A 287 30.22 -15.81 -10.01
CA ASN A 287 31.43 -15.26 -10.61
C ASN A 287 32.41 -14.79 -9.54
N SER A 288 33.71 -15.07 -9.72
CA SER A 288 34.78 -14.62 -8.82
C SER A 288 34.64 -13.14 -8.44
N GLY A 289 34.70 -12.85 -7.14
CA GLY A 289 34.51 -11.50 -6.59
C GLY A 289 33.05 -11.13 -6.29
N ASN A 290 32.09 -12.03 -6.53
CA ASN A 290 30.69 -11.88 -6.15
C ASN A 290 30.30 -12.93 -5.09
N GLU A 291 29.01 -12.97 -4.75
CA GLU A 291 28.42 -13.94 -3.82
C GLU A 291 27.41 -14.82 -4.55
N SER A 292 27.11 -15.99 -3.96
CA SER A 292 25.98 -16.83 -4.38
C SER A 292 24.66 -16.09 -4.19
N ALA A 293 23.65 -16.48 -4.95
CA ALA A 293 22.27 -16.05 -4.75
C ALA A 293 21.34 -17.27 -4.82
N SER A 294 20.24 -17.21 -4.08
CA SER A 294 19.10 -18.11 -4.21
C SER A 294 17.86 -17.30 -4.56
N LEU A 295 16.86 -17.97 -5.11
CA LEU A 295 15.51 -17.42 -5.21
C LEU A 295 14.78 -17.57 -3.88
N ASN A 296 13.88 -16.62 -3.64
CA ASN A 296 12.98 -16.59 -2.51
C ASN A 296 11.54 -16.54 -3.03
N VAL A 297 10.92 -17.71 -3.17
CA VAL A 297 9.54 -17.86 -3.65
C VAL A 297 8.86 -18.87 -2.74
N TYR A 298 7.88 -18.40 -1.98
CA TYR A 298 7.22 -19.21 -0.96
C TYR A 298 5.70 -19.06 -1.03
N TRP A 299 5.04 -19.98 -0.36
CA TRP A 299 3.60 -20.06 -0.26
C TRP A 299 3.13 -19.62 1.12
N LEU A 300 2.04 -18.85 1.08
CA LEU A 300 1.37 -18.28 2.22
C LEU A 300 0.03 -18.96 2.42
N TYR A 301 -0.33 -19.19 3.68
CA TYR A 301 -1.73 -19.25 4.06
C TYR A 301 -2.24 -17.82 4.16
N THR A 302 -3.23 -17.47 3.34
CA THR A 302 -3.89 -16.16 3.36
C THR A 302 -5.37 -16.30 3.69
N ILE A 303 -5.98 -15.23 4.18
CA ILE A 303 -7.42 -15.18 4.48
C ILE A 303 -8.08 -14.22 3.49
N GLY A 304 -9.20 -14.64 2.91
CA GLY A 304 -9.97 -13.78 2.00
C GLY A 304 -10.62 -12.62 2.75
N SER A 305 -10.54 -11.40 2.22
CA SER A 305 -11.17 -10.22 2.82
C SER A 305 -12.69 -10.35 2.93
N GLY A 306 -13.31 -11.13 2.04
CA GLY A 306 -14.73 -11.48 2.05
C GLY A 306 -15.10 -12.67 2.95
N SER A 307 -14.14 -13.33 3.60
CA SER A 307 -14.40 -14.48 4.48
C SER A 307 -15.37 -14.11 5.59
N ARG A 308 -16.32 -15.02 5.87
CA ARG A 308 -17.24 -14.92 7.02
C ARG A 308 -16.70 -15.62 8.26
N HIS A 309 -15.59 -16.33 8.12
CA HIS A 309 -14.99 -17.18 9.16
C HIS A 309 -13.60 -16.68 9.57
N LYS A 310 -13.28 -15.39 9.42
CA LYS A 310 -11.93 -14.80 9.60
C LYS A 310 -11.21 -15.24 10.86
N GLN A 311 -11.87 -15.21 12.02
CA GLN A 311 -11.24 -15.63 13.28
C GLN A 311 -10.92 -17.13 13.29
N ALA A 312 -11.84 -17.98 12.84
CA ALA A 312 -11.61 -19.42 12.76
C ALA A 312 -10.55 -19.78 11.72
N ALA A 313 -10.55 -19.05 10.60
CA ALA A 313 -9.53 -19.16 9.56
C ALA A 313 -8.15 -18.80 10.12
N TYR A 314 -8.05 -17.69 10.86
CA TYR A 314 -6.81 -17.28 11.53
C TYR A 314 -6.33 -18.32 12.56
N ASP A 315 -7.23 -18.76 13.44
CA ASP A 315 -6.89 -19.77 14.46
C ASP A 315 -6.39 -21.07 13.82
N PHE A 316 -6.96 -21.46 12.67
CA PHE A 316 -6.49 -22.62 11.91
C PHE A 316 -5.13 -22.38 11.24
N ILE A 317 -4.92 -21.31 10.48
CA ILE A 317 -3.62 -21.08 9.81
C ILE A 317 -2.49 -20.87 10.82
N ARG A 318 -2.80 -20.29 11.99
CA ARG A 318 -1.87 -20.18 13.12
C ARG A 318 -1.56 -21.54 13.75
N PHE A 319 -2.51 -22.48 13.75
CA PHE A 319 -2.30 -23.86 14.18
C PHE A 319 -1.51 -24.66 13.14
N ALA A 320 -1.86 -24.54 11.85
CA ALA A 320 -1.20 -25.22 10.73
C ALA A 320 0.28 -24.85 10.60
N THR A 321 0.66 -23.68 11.10
CA THR A 321 2.04 -23.17 11.08
C THR A 321 2.78 -23.37 12.41
N THR A 322 2.36 -24.26 13.32
CA THR A 322 3.15 -24.60 14.53
C THR A 322 4.39 -25.42 14.19
N VAL A 323 5.35 -25.55 15.11
CA VAL A 323 6.55 -26.39 14.92
C VAL A 323 6.17 -27.84 14.56
N ALA A 324 5.18 -28.40 15.27
CA ALA A 324 4.73 -29.77 15.03
C ALA A 324 4.08 -29.93 13.64
N ASN A 325 3.28 -28.97 13.20
CA ASN A 325 2.57 -29.06 11.93
C ASN A 325 3.46 -28.68 10.72
N ASP A 326 4.40 -27.75 10.88
CA ASP A 326 5.42 -27.47 9.86
C ASP A 326 6.31 -28.71 9.61
N LYS A 327 6.66 -29.43 10.69
CA LYS A 327 7.31 -30.75 10.60
C LYS A 327 6.43 -31.80 9.93
N LEU A 328 5.14 -31.87 10.28
CA LEU A 328 4.20 -32.80 9.63
C LEU A 328 4.14 -32.55 8.12
N LEU A 329 3.95 -31.30 7.70
CA LEU A 329 3.97 -30.92 6.28
C LEU A 329 5.26 -31.39 5.60
N THR A 330 6.40 -31.19 6.26
CA THR A 330 7.69 -31.62 5.75
C THR A 330 7.76 -33.14 5.55
N LEU A 331 7.28 -33.91 6.53
CA LEU A 331 7.26 -35.38 6.45
C LEU A 331 6.28 -35.93 5.41
N GLU A 332 5.23 -35.18 5.07
CA GLU A 332 4.33 -35.52 3.97
C GLU A 332 4.93 -35.22 2.59
N GLY A 333 6.07 -34.52 2.53
CA GLY A 333 6.78 -34.17 1.29
C GLY A 333 6.73 -32.68 0.91
N GLY A 334 6.12 -31.83 1.74
CA GLY A 334 6.32 -30.39 1.64
C GLY A 334 7.69 -29.98 2.15
N ILE A 335 8.01 -28.69 2.03
CA ILE A 335 9.21 -28.09 2.61
C ILE A 335 8.76 -27.01 3.59
N GLY A 336 8.78 -27.33 4.88
CA GLY A 336 8.39 -26.41 5.95
C GLY A 336 9.31 -25.19 6.07
N CYS A 337 8.74 -24.09 6.57
CA CYS A 337 9.37 -22.77 6.61
C CYS A 337 10.04 -22.45 7.96
N ARG A 338 9.89 -23.32 8.98
CA ARG A 338 10.42 -23.03 10.31
C ARG A 338 11.88 -23.44 10.47
N ILE A 339 12.66 -22.57 11.12
CA ILE A 339 14.07 -22.83 11.47
C ILE A 339 14.20 -24.07 12.36
N SER A 340 13.25 -24.31 13.27
CA SER A 340 13.23 -25.50 14.12
C SER A 340 13.01 -26.79 13.32
N THR A 341 12.20 -26.76 12.27
CA THR A 341 12.03 -27.90 11.34
C THR A 341 13.29 -28.14 10.52
N TRP A 342 13.97 -27.07 10.09
CA TRP A 342 15.24 -27.18 9.35
C TRP A 342 16.31 -27.94 10.13
N THR A 343 16.35 -27.75 11.45
CA THR A 343 17.34 -28.36 12.34
C THR A 343 16.85 -29.64 13.05
N ASP A 344 15.64 -30.10 12.76
CA ASP A 344 15.07 -31.29 13.40
C ASP A 344 15.84 -32.56 12.99
N GLY A 345 16.26 -33.35 13.99
CA GLY A 345 17.04 -34.56 13.76
C GLY A 345 16.26 -35.68 13.05
N GLY A 346 14.93 -35.74 13.21
CA GLY A 346 14.09 -36.71 12.51
C GLY A 346 13.91 -36.36 11.04
N VAL A 347 13.72 -35.08 10.72
CA VAL A 347 13.69 -34.58 9.34
C VAL A 347 15.05 -34.81 8.67
N ASN A 348 16.15 -34.44 9.33
CA ASN A 348 17.50 -34.62 8.79
C ASN A 348 17.94 -36.10 8.73
N ALA A 349 17.28 -37.03 9.43
CA ALA A 349 17.51 -38.46 9.22
C ALA A 349 16.97 -38.95 7.86
N ILE A 350 15.93 -38.29 7.33
CA ILE A 350 15.32 -38.62 6.03
C ILE A 350 15.93 -37.78 4.91
N ILE A 351 16.15 -36.48 5.15
CA ILE A 351 16.72 -35.52 4.21
C ILE A 351 17.98 -34.90 4.85
N PRO A 352 19.17 -35.52 4.71
CA PRO A 352 20.37 -35.18 5.51
C PRO A 352 20.89 -33.75 5.41
N TYR A 353 20.47 -33.02 4.40
CA TYR A 353 20.89 -31.65 4.11
C TYR A 353 19.80 -30.62 4.38
N TYR A 354 18.69 -30.99 5.03
CA TYR A 354 17.58 -30.08 5.31
C TYR A 354 18.00 -28.89 6.17
N HIS A 355 18.95 -29.08 7.10
CA HIS A 355 19.57 -28.01 7.89
C HIS A 355 20.29 -26.93 7.06
N LYS A 356 20.64 -27.20 5.81
CA LYS A 356 21.30 -26.23 4.92
C LYS A 356 20.34 -25.19 4.32
N LEU A 357 19.02 -25.35 4.48
CA LEU A 357 18.03 -24.33 4.09
C LEU A 357 18.35 -22.96 4.70
N GLU A 358 18.82 -22.93 5.96
CA GLU A 358 19.22 -21.69 6.62
C GLU A 358 20.32 -20.96 5.84
N THR A 359 21.31 -21.69 5.30
CA THR A 359 22.38 -21.12 4.47
C THR A 359 21.84 -20.58 3.16
N LEU A 360 20.93 -21.29 2.49
CA LEU A 360 20.33 -20.84 1.23
C LEU A 360 19.56 -19.52 1.44
N HIS A 361 18.77 -19.44 2.52
CA HIS A 361 17.99 -18.25 2.87
C HIS A 361 18.79 -17.00 3.18
N ARG A 362 20.06 -17.13 3.59
CA ARG A 362 20.96 -15.97 3.82
C ARG A 362 21.27 -15.19 2.54
N SER A 363 21.23 -15.89 1.39
CA SER A 363 21.49 -15.33 0.06
C SER A 363 20.24 -15.29 -0.82
N ALA A 364 19.06 -15.59 -0.25
CA ALA A 364 17.82 -15.65 -0.99
C ALA A 364 17.32 -14.24 -1.31
N ARG A 365 16.91 -14.04 -2.56
CA ARG A 365 16.47 -12.75 -3.09
C ARG A 365 15.10 -12.90 -3.73
N SER A 366 14.29 -11.86 -3.57
CA SER A 366 12.91 -11.81 -4.05
C SER A 366 12.79 -11.01 -5.36
N LEU A 367 11.75 -11.30 -6.12
CA LEU A 367 11.32 -10.48 -7.25
C LEU A 367 10.74 -9.12 -6.77
N PRO A 368 10.79 -8.07 -7.60
CA PRO A 368 10.22 -6.77 -7.26
C PRO A 368 8.68 -6.83 -7.24
N GLN A 369 8.09 -6.16 -6.25
CA GLN A 369 6.63 -6.00 -6.14
C GLN A 369 6.15 -4.83 -7.02
N LYS A 370 5.58 -5.13 -8.20
CA LYS A 370 5.09 -4.12 -9.16
C LYS A 370 3.75 -4.54 -9.77
N ASP A 371 2.84 -3.58 -9.99
CA ASP A 371 1.54 -3.83 -10.64
C ASP A 371 1.69 -4.35 -12.07
N ASN A 372 2.73 -3.91 -12.77
CA ASN A 372 3.03 -4.30 -14.15
C ASN A 372 3.99 -5.49 -14.26
N TRP A 373 4.28 -6.18 -13.16
CA TRP A 373 5.27 -7.26 -13.11
C TRP A 373 4.98 -8.37 -14.12
N THR A 374 3.74 -8.83 -14.25
CA THR A 374 3.37 -9.89 -15.21
C THR A 374 3.76 -9.54 -16.65
N LEU A 375 3.61 -8.28 -17.05
CA LEU A 375 3.98 -7.82 -18.41
C LEU A 375 5.51 -7.74 -18.57
N ILE A 376 6.21 -7.30 -17.52
CA ILE A 376 7.68 -7.24 -17.51
C ILE A 376 8.27 -8.65 -17.54
N ALA A 377 7.76 -9.56 -16.72
CA ALA A 377 8.19 -10.95 -16.63
C ALA A 377 8.10 -11.62 -18.00
N LYS A 378 6.97 -11.42 -18.71
CA LYS A 378 6.80 -11.92 -20.08
C LYS A 378 7.87 -11.42 -21.05
N ILE A 379 8.31 -10.16 -20.96
CA ILE A 379 9.40 -9.66 -21.81
C ILE A 379 10.71 -10.34 -21.45
N ILE A 380 11.00 -10.49 -20.15
CA ILE A 380 12.20 -11.20 -19.69
C ILE A 380 12.19 -12.64 -20.22
N ASP A 381 11.06 -13.33 -20.14
CA ASP A 381 10.89 -14.68 -20.69
C ASP A 381 11.19 -14.72 -22.19
N GLU A 382 10.60 -13.81 -22.97
CA GLU A 382 10.84 -13.69 -24.41
C GLU A 382 12.32 -13.41 -24.73
N VAL A 383 13.01 -12.61 -23.91
CA VAL A 383 14.44 -12.32 -24.05
C VAL A 383 15.29 -13.56 -23.76
N VAL A 384 14.99 -14.29 -22.68
CA VAL A 384 15.70 -15.51 -22.30
C VAL A 384 15.51 -16.59 -23.37
N LEU A 385 14.28 -16.80 -23.84
CA LEU A 385 13.99 -17.79 -24.88
C LEU A 385 14.68 -17.45 -26.19
N GLN A 386 14.67 -16.18 -26.61
CA GLN A 386 15.46 -15.75 -27.76
C GLN A 386 16.96 -15.90 -27.51
N ALA A 387 17.43 -15.68 -26.29
CA ALA A 387 18.82 -15.89 -25.94
C ALA A 387 19.20 -17.37 -26.12
N ILE A 388 18.37 -18.30 -25.67
CA ILE A 388 18.62 -19.75 -25.76
C ILE A 388 18.53 -20.25 -27.22
N HIS A 389 17.47 -19.89 -27.94
CA HIS A 389 17.13 -20.50 -29.23
C HIS A 389 17.70 -19.79 -30.46
N SER A 390 18.28 -18.59 -30.33
CA SER A 390 18.79 -17.82 -31.48
C SER A 390 20.27 -17.46 -31.36
N ASP A 391 20.88 -17.09 -32.48
CA ASP A 391 22.25 -16.55 -32.53
C ASP A 391 22.31 -15.02 -32.43
N ILE A 392 21.18 -14.36 -32.15
CA ILE A 392 21.15 -12.90 -31.97
C ILE A 392 22.06 -12.53 -30.78
N PRO A 393 22.94 -11.52 -30.89
CA PRO A 393 23.78 -11.12 -29.76
C PRO A 393 22.96 -10.81 -28.52
N VAL A 394 23.30 -11.43 -27.37
CA VAL A 394 22.57 -11.27 -26.09
C VAL A 394 22.38 -9.81 -25.71
N LYS A 395 23.43 -8.99 -25.86
CA LYS A 395 23.37 -7.54 -25.60
C LYS A 395 22.29 -6.82 -26.43
N ARG A 396 22.05 -7.27 -27.67
CA ARG A 396 20.97 -6.72 -28.52
C ARG A 396 19.60 -7.12 -27.99
N LEU A 397 19.43 -8.38 -27.58
CA LEU A 397 18.18 -8.88 -27.01
C LEU A 397 17.82 -8.16 -25.71
N LEU A 398 18.78 -8.01 -24.80
CA LEU A 398 18.59 -7.28 -23.55
C LEU A 398 18.26 -5.81 -23.78
N LYS A 399 18.93 -5.15 -24.73
CA LYS A 399 18.63 -3.75 -25.07
C LYS A 399 17.22 -3.58 -25.63
N GLU A 400 16.78 -4.49 -26.49
CA GLU A 400 15.41 -4.46 -27.03
C GLU A 400 14.38 -4.77 -25.93
N GLY A 401 14.61 -5.81 -25.13
CA GLY A 401 13.76 -6.14 -24.00
C GLY A 401 13.65 -4.98 -23.00
N GLN A 402 14.77 -4.34 -22.67
CA GLN A 402 14.79 -3.14 -21.81
C GLN A 402 14.01 -1.99 -22.46
N HIS A 403 14.08 -1.83 -23.78
CA HIS A 403 13.27 -0.82 -24.47
C HIS A 403 11.76 -1.12 -24.30
N GLN A 404 11.33 -2.37 -24.45
CA GLN A 404 9.94 -2.77 -24.24
C GLN A 404 9.50 -2.62 -22.77
N ILE A 405 10.36 -2.97 -21.81
CA ILE A 405 10.10 -2.74 -20.37
C ILE A 405 9.94 -1.24 -20.09
N ASN A 406 10.85 -0.41 -20.63
CA ASN A 406 10.74 1.04 -20.53
C ASN A 406 9.43 1.56 -21.17
N LEU A 407 8.93 0.93 -22.24
CA LEU A 407 7.65 1.29 -22.84
C LEU A 407 6.47 0.88 -21.96
N ILE A 408 6.51 -0.25 -21.25
CA ILE A 408 5.50 -0.61 -20.24
C ILE A 408 5.52 0.38 -19.08
N ASP A 409 6.71 0.72 -18.59
CA ASP A 409 6.90 1.72 -17.54
C ASP A 409 6.50 3.14 -18.01
N LYS A 410 6.46 3.41 -19.32
CA LYS A 410 5.97 4.68 -19.92
C LYS A 410 4.49 4.66 -20.32
N ARG A 411 3.95 3.51 -20.75
CA ARG A 411 2.53 3.29 -21.13
C ARG A 411 1.63 3.14 -19.92
N THR A 412 2.22 2.83 -18.76
CA THR A 412 1.68 3.26 -17.48
C THR A 412 2.14 4.70 -17.32
N PRO A 413 1.33 5.73 -17.54
CA PRO A 413 1.73 7.04 -17.05
C PRO A 413 1.93 6.85 -15.55
N GLN A 414 3.15 7.02 -15.04
CA GLN A 414 3.30 7.53 -13.69
C GLN A 414 2.82 8.98 -13.71
N THR A 415 1.52 9.20 -13.93
CA THR A 415 0.84 10.10 -13.03
C THR A 415 0.99 9.41 -11.69
N MET A 416 1.82 9.98 -10.81
CA MET A 416 1.77 9.66 -9.39
C MET A 416 0.28 9.57 -9.03
N GLN A 417 -0.23 8.36 -8.77
CA GLN A 417 -1.62 8.22 -8.36
C GLN A 417 -1.68 8.75 -6.94
N ILE A 418 -2.10 10.00 -6.82
CA ILE A 418 -2.34 10.65 -5.55
C ILE A 418 -3.79 10.30 -5.18
N PRO A 419 -4.05 9.43 -4.18
CA PRO A 419 -5.40 9.21 -3.69
C PRO A 419 -5.85 10.46 -2.91
N TYR A 420 -6.54 11.38 -3.58
CA TYR A 420 -7.06 12.61 -2.97
C TYR A 420 -8.59 12.62 -2.83
N LYS A 421 -9.31 11.70 -3.49
CA LYS A 421 -10.78 11.67 -3.44
C LYS A 421 -11.26 11.15 -2.08
N PRO A 422 -12.34 11.71 -1.53
CA PRO A 422 -12.88 11.26 -0.25
C PRO A 422 -13.43 9.83 -0.37
N ILE A 423 -13.18 9.03 0.67
CA ILE A 423 -13.80 7.72 0.81
C ILE A 423 -15.25 7.93 1.26
N LEU A 424 -16.19 7.37 0.49
CA LEU A 424 -17.62 7.44 0.77
C LEU A 424 -18.04 6.33 1.76
N PRO A 425 -19.11 6.53 2.56
CA PRO A 425 -19.64 5.49 3.43
C PRO A 425 -20.14 4.28 2.63
N GLN A 426 -19.95 3.08 3.17
CA GLN A 426 -20.40 1.83 2.54
C GLN A 426 -21.92 1.67 2.60
N THR A 427 -22.53 2.18 3.67
CA THR A 427 -23.99 2.14 3.86
C THR A 427 -24.59 3.53 3.68
N PRO A 428 -25.65 3.70 2.85
CA PRO A 428 -26.32 4.98 2.71
C PRO A 428 -26.91 5.48 4.04
N VAL A 429 -26.65 6.74 4.36
CA VAL A 429 -27.14 7.40 5.57
C VAL A 429 -28.07 8.57 5.18
N PRO A 430 -29.31 8.63 5.69
CA PRO A 430 -30.20 9.75 5.40
C PRO A 430 -29.68 11.05 6.04
N ILE A 431 -29.79 12.16 5.30
CA ILE A 431 -29.45 13.51 5.75
C ILE A 431 -30.72 14.33 5.95
N VAL A 432 -30.81 15.03 7.08
CA VAL A 432 -31.73 16.14 7.29
C VAL A 432 -30.95 17.44 7.43
N ILE A 433 -31.29 18.44 6.62
CA ILE A 433 -30.65 19.76 6.69
C ILE A 433 -31.46 20.68 7.62
N VAL A 434 -30.77 21.28 8.59
CA VAL A 434 -31.30 22.32 9.47
C VAL A 434 -30.67 23.65 9.05
N GLY A 435 -31.43 24.41 8.27
CA GLY A 435 -31.00 25.67 7.66
C GLY A 435 -31.15 25.65 6.14
N ALA A 436 -31.51 26.81 5.57
CA ALA A 436 -31.64 27.02 4.12
C ALA A 436 -30.91 28.31 3.70
N GLY A 437 -29.68 28.46 4.19
CA GLY A 437 -28.80 29.58 3.83
C GLY A 437 -28.18 29.40 2.43
N GLY A 438 -27.58 30.47 1.87
CA GLY A 438 -26.99 30.43 0.51
C GLY A 438 -26.01 29.28 0.34
N ILE A 439 -25.14 29.05 1.32
CA ILE A 439 -24.13 27.98 1.30
C ILE A 439 -24.71 26.57 1.14
N VAL A 440 -25.98 26.35 1.52
CA VAL A 440 -26.67 25.07 1.33
C VAL A 440 -26.91 24.82 -0.15
N GLY A 441 -27.43 25.83 -0.86
CA GLY A 441 -27.68 25.76 -2.30
C GLY A 441 -26.39 25.88 -3.13
N ASP A 442 -25.42 26.64 -2.66
CA ASP A 442 -24.17 26.90 -3.39
C ASP A 442 -23.16 25.76 -3.26
N ALA A 443 -23.14 25.03 -2.14
CA ALA A 443 -22.10 24.03 -1.86
C ALA A 443 -22.59 22.70 -1.28
N HIS A 444 -23.37 22.68 -0.19
CA HIS A 444 -23.76 21.42 0.47
C HIS A 444 -24.59 20.51 -0.44
N LEU A 445 -25.72 21.00 -0.95
CA LEU A 445 -26.61 20.21 -1.81
C LEU A 445 -25.96 19.83 -3.16
N PRO A 446 -25.22 20.71 -3.86
CA PRO A 446 -24.44 20.31 -5.02
C PRO A 446 -23.43 19.18 -4.73
N ALA A 447 -22.70 19.27 -3.62
CA ALA A 447 -21.76 18.23 -3.19
C ALA A 447 -22.46 16.91 -2.91
N TYR A 448 -23.56 16.95 -2.17
CA TYR A 448 -24.34 15.76 -1.78
C TYR A 448 -24.96 15.09 -3.00
N LYS A 449 -25.48 15.87 -3.95
CA LYS A 449 -25.97 15.37 -5.23
C LYS A 449 -24.86 14.70 -6.04
N LYS A 450 -23.67 15.30 -6.11
CA LYS A 450 -22.50 14.72 -6.81
C LYS A 450 -22.03 13.42 -6.16
N ALA A 451 -22.08 13.33 -4.83
CA ALA A 451 -21.69 12.14 -4.07
C ALA A 451 -22.78 11.05 -3.98
N GLY A 452 -24.01 11.34 -4.43
CA GLY A 452 -25.15 10.43 -4.30
C GLY A 452 -25.67 10.29 -2.85
N PHE A 453 -25.47 11.29 -2.00
CA PHE A 453 -25.99 11.27 -0.63
C PHE A 453 -27.50 11.51 -0.58
N ASN A 454 -28.17 10.78 0.31
CA ASN A 454 -29.62 10.77 0.42
C ASN A 454 -30.13 11.87 1.35
N VAL A 455 -30.50 13.03 0.81
CA VAL A 455 -31.12 14.11 1.58
C VAL A 455 -32.63 13.88 1.65
N ILE A 456 -33.13 13.51 2.83
CA ILE A 456 -34.53 13.13 3.03
C ILE A 456 -35.41 14.25 3.54
N GLY A 457 -34.84 15.37 4.00
CA GLY A 457 -35.63 16.50 4.45
C GLY A 457 -34.83 17.74 4.76
N ILE A 458 -35.54 18.87 4.81
CA ILE A 458 -34.97 20.17 5.12
C ILE A 458 -35.92 20.98 6.01
N THR A 459 -35.37 21.75 6.94
CA THR A 459 -36.13 22.71 7.75
C THR A 459 -35.39 24.04 7.84
N ASN A 460 -36.15 25.13 7.91
CA ASN A 460 -35.60 26.47 8.09
C ASN A 460 -36.64 27.40 8.72
N ARG A 461 -36.20 28.33 9.58
CA ARG A 461 -37.08 29.33 10.24
C ARG A 461 -38.00 30.05 9.26
N THR A 462 -37.49 30.40 8.09
CA THR A 462 -38.31 30.91 6.97
C THR A 462 -38.61 29.74 6.03
N ARG A 463 -39.81 29.16 6.19
CA ARG A 463 -40.23 27.93 5.47
C ARG A 463 -40.07 28.03 3.96
N THR A 464 -40.41 29.17 3.35
CA THR A 464 -40.29 29.37 1.89
C THR A 464 -38.87 29.19 1.36
N LYS A 465 -37.83 29.44 2.16
CA LYS A 465 -36.43 29.17 1.76
C LYS A 465 -36.15 27.66 1.68
N ALA A 466 -36.67 26.88 2.62
CA ALA A 466 -36.55 25.43 2.60
C ALA A 466 -37.37 24.83 1.44
N GLU A 467 -38.58 25.34 1.17
CA GLU A 467 -39.41 24.93 0.03
C GLU A 467 -38.70 25.16 -1.31
N ASN A 468 -38.08 26.33 -1.50
CA ASN A 468 -37.34 26.63 -2.73
C ASN A 468 -36.18 25.65 -2.96
N LEU A 469 -35.37 25.37 -1.93
CA LEU A 469 -34.27 24.41 -2.04
C LEU A 469 -34.77 22.97 -2.21
N ALA A 470 -35.86 22.61 -1.54
CA ALA A 470 -36.45 21.29 -1.68
C ALA A 470 -36.95 21.03 -3.10
N ILE A 471 -37.59 22.03 -3.73
CA ILE A 471 -37.99 21.96 -5.15
C ILE A 471 -36.75 21.89 -6.05
N GLN A 472 -35.73 22.70 -5.79
CA GLN A 472 -34.53 22.76 -6.64
C GLN A 472 -33.69 21.47 -6.62
N PHE A 473 -33.67 20.76 -5.48
CA PHE A 473 -32.82 19.58 -5.26
C PHE A 473 -33.59 18.29 -5.01
N ASP A 474 -34.90 18.27 -5.32
CA ASP A 474 -35.77 17.10 -5.19
C ASP A 474 -35.80 16.49 -3.76
N ILE A 475 -35.78 17.35 -2.73
CA ILE A 475 -35.85 16.92 -1.32
C ILE A 475 -37.31 16.61 -0.95
N PRO A 476 -37.64 15.39 -0.51
CA PRO A 476 -39.03 14.95 -0.41
C PRO A 476 -39.82 15.60 0.73
N ASN A 477 -39.15 16.07 1.79
CA ASN A 477 -39.83 16.59 2.98
C ASN A 477 -39.35 17.99 3.37
N VAL A 478 -40.30 18.88 3.63
CA VAL A 478 -40.05 20.20 4.23
C VAL A 478 -40.75 20.24 5.58
N TYR A 479 -39.98 20.33 6.66
CA TYR A 479 -40.50 20.32 8.02
C TYR A 479 -40.65 21.74 8.58
N ASN A 480 -41.68 21.98 9.39
CA ASN A 480 -41.91 23.28 10.05
C ASN A 480 -40.95 23.52 11.21
N THR A 481 -40.54 22.46 11.90
CA THR A 481 -39.68 22.53 13.08
C THR A 481 -38.62 21.45 13.07
N ILE A 482 -37.54 21.64 13.83
CA ILE A 482 -36.49 20.63 14.03
C ILE A 482 -37.10 19.39 14.72
N ALA A 483 -37.98 19.59 15.72
CA ALA A 483 -38.67 18.50 16.39
C ALA A 483 -39.52 17.64 15.44
N GLU A 484 -40.23 18.27 14.50
CA GLU A 484 -40.97 17.57 13.44
C GLU A 484 -40.01 16.78 12.53
N ALA A 485 -38.89 17.37 12.13
CA ALA A 485 -37.88 16.71 11.31
C ALA A 485 -37.30 15.47 12.02
N VAL A 486 -36.95 15.60 13.31
CA VAL A 486 -36.42 14.50 14.13
C VAL A 486 -37.46 13.39 14.29
N ALA A 487 -38.71 13.72 14.57
CA ALA A 487 -39.78 12.73 14.80
C ALA A 487 -40.12 11.90 13.55
N ASN A 488 -39.93 12.46 12.35
CA ASN A 488 -40.23 11.82 11.08
C ASN A 488 -38.99 11.22 10.38
N SER A 489 -37.82 11.23 11.04
CA SER A 489 -36.57 10.74 10.48
C SER A 489 -36.19 9.36 11.01
N PRO A 490 -35.57 8.49 10.19
CA PRO A 490 -34.98 7.24 10.67
C PRO A 490 -33.96 7.45 11.81
N ALA A 491 -33.79 6.45 12.67
CA ALA A 491 -32.91 6.54 13.83
C ALA A 491 -31.42 6.74 13.47
N ASN A 492 -31.00 6.32 12.27
CA ASN A 492 -29.63 6.47 11.77
C ASN A 492 -29.38 7.79 11.00
N THR A 493 -30.34 8.71 10.94
CA THR A 493 -30.20 10.00 10.24
C THR A 493 -29.06 10.85 10.80
N VAL A 494 -28.32 11.50 9.89
CA VAL A 494 -27.36 12.56 10.21
C VAL A 494 -27.97 13.92 9.94
N TYR A 495 -27.60 14.92 10.74
CA TYR A 495 -28.14 16.27 10.68
C TYR A 495 -27.06 17.24 10.20
N ASP A 496 -27.34 17.97 9.12
CA ASP A 496 -26.47 19.03 8.59
C ASP A 496 -26.98 20.39 9.06
N VAL A 497 -26.32 20.98 10.05
CA VAL A 497 -26.72 22.19 10.76
C VAL A 497 -26.01 23.40 10.15
N THR A 498 -26.72 24.14 9.31
CA THR A 498 -26.17 25.23 8.49
C THR A 498 -26.71 26.62 8.84
N ILE A 499 -27.02 26.81 10.12
CA ILE A 499 -27.55 28.06 10.70
C ILE A 499 -26.42 28.95 11.26
N MET A 500 -26.79 30.09 11.85
CA MET A 500 -25.82 31.01 12.46
C MET A 500 -25.34 30.50 13.83
N PRO A 501 -24.12 30.87 14.28
CA PRO A 501 -23.53 30.29 15.48
C PRO A 501 -24.31 30.52 16.78
N ASP A 502 -25.06 31.61 16.89
CA ASP A 502 -25.92 31.94 18.03
C ASP A 502 -27.07 30.93 18.25
N GLN A 503 -27.40 30.14 17.22
CA GLN A 503 -28.51 29.18 17.24
C GLN A 503 -28.05 27.72 17.41
N PHE A 504 -26.75 27.44 17.41
CA PHE A 504 -26.25 26.06 17.45
C PHE A 504 -26.63 25.33 18.73
N VAL A 505 -26.44 25.93 19.91
CA VAL A 505 -26.75 25.28 21.19
C VAL A 505 -28.23 24.88 21.25
N GLU A 506 -29.15 25.82 20.99
CA GLU A 506 -30.60 25.55 20.98
C GLU A 506 -31.00 24.47 19.96
N THR A 507 -30.34 24.44 18.79
CA THR A 507 -30.61 23.45 17.75
C THR A 507 -30.09 22.07 18.12
N LEU A 508 -28.85 21.97 18.62
CA LEU A 508 -28.23 20.71 19.01
C LEU A 508 -28.98 20.04 20.17
N GLU A 509 -29.56 20.81 21.08
CA GLU A 509 -30.39 20.27 22.17
C GLU A 509 -31.63 19.53 21.69
N GLN A 510 -32.19 19.94 20.54
CA GLN A 510 -33.38 19.32 19.94
C GLN A 510 -33.06 18.02 19.18
N LEU A 511 -31.78 17.71 18.94
CA LEU A 511 -31.39 16.50 18.22
C LEU A 511 -31.39 15.27 19.14
N PRO A 512 -31.55 14.05 18.59
CA PRO A 512 -31.42 12.82 19.37
C PRO A 512 -30.03 12.67 19.99
N ASP A 513 -29.97 12.07 21.18
CA ASP A 513 -28.69 11.66 21.78
C ASP A 513 -28.00 10.64 20.86
N GLY A 514 -26.68 10.75 20.71
CA GLY A 514 -25.91 9.89 19.82
C GLY A 514 -26.02 10.23 18.32
N ALA A 515 -26.77 11.25 17.91
CA ALA A 515 -26.92 11.60 16.50
C ALA A 515 -25.59 12.00 15.83
N GLY A 516 -25.46 11.74 14.54
CA GLY A 516 -24.37 12.29 13.73
C GLY A 516 -24.72 13.71 13.28
N VAL A 517 -23.82 14.67 13.47
CA VAL A 517 -24.09 16.08 13.20
C VAL A 517 -22.92 16.74 12.50
N LEU A 518 -23.17 17.34 11.33
CA LEU A 518 -22.23 18.24 10.68
C LEU A 518 -22.67 19.67 11.00
N ILE A 519 -21.81 20.45 11.63
CA ILE A 519 -22.08 21.84 12.02
C ILE A 519 -21.31 22.76 11.08
N GLN A 520 -22.02 23.70 10.46
CA GLN A 520 -21.38 24.65 9.57
C GLN A 520 -20.43 25.58 10.35
N LYS A 521 -19.23 25.78 9.82
CA LYS A 521 -18.23 26.68 10.42
C LYS A 521 -18.71 28.15 10.42
N PRO A 522 -18.29 28.99 11.37
CA PRO A 522 -17.37 28.70 12.47
C PRO A 522 -18.04 28.03 13.69
N MET A 523 -17.28 27.36 14.55
CA MET A 523 -17.78 26.75 15.80
C MET A 523 -18.06 27.81 16.88
N GLY A 524 -19.03 28.70 16.67
CA GLY A 524 -19.25 29.89 17.53
C GLY A 524 -18.61 31.15 16.95
N ASP A 525 -19.12 32.35 17.25
CA ASP A 525 -18.47 33.64 16.92
C ASP A 525 -17.35 33.99 17.91
N TYR A 526 -17.42 33.41 19.11
CA TYR A 526 -16.46 33.59 20.20
C TYR A 526 -16.13 32.27 20.86
N PHE A 527 -14.94 32.19 21.47
CA PHE A 527 -14.43 30.96 22.08
C PHE A 527 -15.33 30.41 23.20
N TRP A 528 -16.05 31.28 23.93
CA TRP A 528 -16.99 30.82 24.96
C TRP A 528 -18.19 30.08 24.35
N GLN A 529 -18.73 30.52 23.21
CA GLN A 529 -19.79 29.80 22.49
C GLN A 529 -19.27 28.45 21.97
N SER A 530 -18.03 28.39 21.49
CA SER A 530 -17.39 27.15 21.08
C SER A 530 -17.37 26.12 22.22
N LYS A 531 -17.11 26.57 23.47
CA LYS A 531 -17.15 25.70 24.65
C LYS A 531 -18.56 25.21 24.96
N GLU A 532 -19.57 26.07 24.87
CA GLU A 532 -20.97 25.67 25.06
C GLU A 532 -21.41 24.61 24.02
N ILE A 533 -21.03 24.79 22.75
CA ILE A 533 -21.29 23.82 21.68
C ILE A 533 -20.63 22.47 22.00
N LEU A 534 -19.36 22.48 22.39
CA LEU A 534 -18.63 21.27 22.79
C LEU A 534 -19.29 20.55 23.98
N GLU A 535 -19.77 21.32 24.97
CA GLU A 535 -20.47 20.77 26.13
C GLU A 535 -21.79 20.08 25.75
N VAL A 536 -22.58 20.67 24.86
CA VAL A 536 -23.81 20.04 24.34
C VAL A 536 -23.48 18.74 23.60
N CYS A 537 -22.50 18.77 22.68
CA CYS A 537 -22.07 17.59 21.94
C CYS A 537 -21.63 16.45 22.87
N ARG A 538 -20.84 16.74 23.91
CA ARG A 538 -20.40 15.76 24.90
C ARG A 538 -21.55 15.22 25.73
N ARG A 539 -22.41 16.09 26.26
CA ARG A 539 -23.56 15.70 27.10
C ARG A 539 -24.51 14.77 26.34
N LYS A 540 -24.82 15.10 25.09
CA LYS A 540 -25.71 14.32 24.22
C LYS A 540 -25.01 13.20 23.46
N LYS A 541 -23.69 13.04 23.65
CA LYS A 541 -22.84 12.05 22.97
C LYS A 541 -22.96 12.10 21.43
N LEU A 542 -23.07 13.30 20.88
CA LEU A 542 -23.20 13.50 19.43
C LEU A 542 -21.89 13.10 18.73
N ALA A 543 -21.99 12.38 17.62
CA ALA A 543 -20.89 12.27 16.67
C ALA A 543 -20.86 13.58 15.87
N ALA A 544 -20.14 14.58 16.36
CA ALA A 544 -20.22 15.94 15.83
C ALA A 544 -18.92 16.37 15.12
N ALA A 545 -19.06 16.85 13.89
CA ALA A 545 -17.98 17.44 13.10
C ALA A 545 -18.30 18.89 12.77
N ILE A 546 -17.27 19.73 12.69
CA ILE A 546 -17.36 21.06 12.09
C ILE A 546 -17.00 20.95 10.61
N ASN A 547 -17.70 21.68 9.75
CA ASN A 547 -17.49 21.68 8.31
C ASN A 547 -16.23 22.48 7.90
N CYS A 548 -15.07 22.08 8.42
CA CYS A 548 -13.75 22.58 8.03
C CYS A 548 -13.30 21.96 6.69
N GLN A 549 -14.10 22.19 5.65
CA GLN A 549 -14.01 21.46 4.40
C GLN A 549 -12.71 21.68 3.61
N LEU A 550 -11.96 22.78 3.84
CA LEU A 550 -10.69 23.02 3.14
C LEU A 550 -9.68 21.86 3.35
N ARG A 551 -9.76 21.12 4.47
CA ARG A 551 -8.96 19.91 4.71
C ARG A 551 -9.17 18.81 3.66
N PHE A 552 -10.31 18.83 2.97
CA PHE A 552 -10.78 17.84 1.99
C PHE A 552 -10.85 18.39 0.56
N ALA A 553 -10.36 19.61 0.30
CA ALA A 553 -10.23 20.09 -1.07
C ALA A 553 -9.25 19.17 -1.82
N PRO A 554 -9.51 18.80 -3.10
CA PRO A 554 -8.67 17.86 -3.83
C PRO A 554 -7.17 18.18 -3.78
N PHE A 555 -6.81 19.45 -3.95
CA PHE A 555 -5.42 19.90 -3.85
C PHE A 555 -4.81 19.83 -2.44
N VAL A 556 -5.63 19.96 -1.39
CA VAL A 556 -5.18 19.80 0.00
C VAL A 556 -5.01 18.32 0.35
N SER A 557 -5.97 17.47 -0.03
CA SER A 557 -5.87 16.03 0.19
C SER A 557 -4.70 15.43 -0.60
N ALA A 558 -4.44 15.95 -1.81
CA ALA A 558 -3.26 15.58 -2.59
C ALA A 558 -1.94 15.99 -1.90
N ALA A 559 -1.85 17.24 -1.43
CA ALA A 559 -0.68 17.71 -0.69
C ALA A 559 -0.44 16.88 0.59
N ARG A 560 -1.52 16.59 1.33
CA ARG A 560 -1.48 15.75 2.54
C ARG A 560 -0.92 14.37 2.25
N TYR A 561 -1.42 13.70 1.22
CA TYR A 561 -0.87 12.40 0.80
C TYR A 561 0.62 12.50 0.51
N MET A 562 1.06 13.48 -0.28
CA MET A 562 2.48 13.61 -0.63
C MET A 562 3.38 13.88 0.58
N VAL A 563 2.90 14.67 1.54
CA VAL A 563 3.61 14.93 2.81
C VAL A 563 3.68 13.67 3.66
N GLU A 564 2.55 12.96 3.83
CA GLU A 564 2.47 11.75 4.66
C GLU A 564 3.30 10.59 4.07
N GLN A 565 3.44 10.51 2.74
CA GLN A 565 4.32 9.56 2.08
C GLN A 565 5.81 9.97 2.13
N GLY A 566 6.15 11.13 2.72
CA GLY A 566 7.52 11.61 2.84
C GLY A 566 8.15 12.07 1.53
N LEU A 567 7.36 12.32 0.48
CA LEU A 567 7.85 12.62 -0.87
C LEU A 567 8.61 13.95 -0.94
N ILE A 568 8.23 14.92 -0.11
CA ILE A 568 8.91 16.21 -0.02
C ILE A 568 9.79 16.33 1.24
N GLY A 569 10.01 15.24 1.98
CA GLY A 569 10.83 15.22 3.19
C GLY A 569 10.13 15.84 4.40
N GLU A 570 10.94 16.38 5.32
CA GLU A 570 10.43 17.06 6.52
C GLU A 570 10.00 18.48 6.15
N LEU A 571 8.76 18.86 6.50
CA LEU A 571 8.27 20.22 6.27
C LEU A 571 9.09 21.22 7.10
N TYR A 572 9.43 22.36 6.49
CA TYR A 572 10.05 23.50 7.18
C TYR A 572 9.38 24.83 6.82
N ASP A 573 8.55 24.89 5.77
CA ASP A 573 7.81 26.08 5.36
C ASP A 573 6.36 25.71 4.98
N MET A 574 5.38 26.45 5.48
CA MET A 574 4.00 26.39 5.03
C MET A 574 3.41 27.79 4.96
N GLU A 575 2.93 28.18 3.77
CA GLU A 575 2.41 29.52 3.51
C GLU A 575 1.00 29.45 2.93
N VAL A 576 0.11 30.30 3.44
CA VAL A 576 -1.14 30.65 2.77
C VAL A 576 -1.10 32.11 2.36
N ARG A 577 -1.24 32.36 1.06
CA ARG A 577 -1.23 33.70 0.47
C ARG A 577 -2.55 33.98 -0.22
N VAL A 578 -3.20 35.07 0.15
CA VAL A 578 -4.44 35.53 -0.46
C VAL A 578 -4.36 37.04 -0.68
N THR A 579 -4.31 37.50 -1.92
CA THR A 579 -4.34 38.92 -2.29
C THR A 579 -5.29 39.08 -3.47
N LEU A 580 -6.51 39.50 -3.21
CA LEU A 580 -7.59 39.56 -4.21
C LEU A 580 -8.72 40.50 -3.77
N GLU A 581 -9.67 40.77 -4.66
CA GLU A 581 -10.89 41.51 -4.34
C GLU A 581 -12.00 40.55 -3.92
N THR A 582 -12.31 40.50 -2.62
CA THR A 582 -13.44 39.67 -2.16
C THR A 582 -14.75 40.43 -2.30
N PRO A 583 -15.78 39.85 -2.95
CA PRO A 583 -17.09 40.48 -3.14
C PRO A 583 -17.93 40.41 -1.85
N TRP A 584 -17.53 41.14 -0.79
CA TRP A 584 -18.17 41.09 0.54
C TRP A 584 -19.68 41.40 0.54
N HIS A 585 -20.20 42.07 -0.49
CA HIS A 585 -21.62 42.36 -0.65
C HIS A 585 -22.49 41.10 -0.81
N LEU A 586 -21.89 39.97 -1.23
CA LEU A 586 -22.57 38.66 -1.26
C LEU A 586 -22.81 38.09 0.15
N PHE A 587 -22.15 38.63 1.17
CA PHE A 587 -22.20 38.15 2.55
C PHE A 587 -22.64 39.26 3.53
N PRO A 588 -23.89 39.75 3.44
CA PRO A 588 -24.35 40.94 4.17
C PRO A 588 -24.29 40.82 5.69
N HIS A 589 -24.41 39.61 6.24
CA HIS A 589 -24.28 39.37 7.69
C HIS A 589 -22.82 39.29 8.14
N VAL A 590 -21.93 38.78 7.28
CA VAL A 590 -20.50 38.65 7.58
C VAL A 590 -19.80 40.00 7.46
N MET A 591 -20.18 40.81 6.46
CA MET A 591 -19.52 42.10 6.19
C MET A 591 -19.61 43.09 7.37
N VAL A 592 -20.65 42.97 8.19
CA VAL A 592 -20.85 43.84 9.36
C VAL A 592 -20.29 43.26 10.66
N HIS A 593 -19.79 42.02 10.64
CA HIS A 593 -19.29 41.37 11.86
C HIS A 593 -17.95 41.97 12.30
N PRO A 594 -17.74 42.29 13.59
CA PRO A 594 -16.50 42.90 14.07
C PRO A 594 -15.28 41.97 13.87
N ARG A 595 -15.49 40.66 13.83
CA ARG A 595 -14.44 39.65 13.64
C ARG A 595 -14.37 39.09 12.21
N LEU A 596 -14.85 39.82 11.20
CA LEU A 596 -14.96 39.35 9.81
C LEU A 596 -13.75 38.56 9.31
N GLU A 597 -12.56 39.15 9.33
CA GLU A 597 -11.42 38.57 8.59
C GLU A 597 -10.90 37.27 9.22
N ILE A 598 -10.50 37.24 10.50
CA ILE A 598 -10.01 35.99 11.08
C ILE A 598 -11.16 34.98 11.30
N GLN A 599 -12.26 35.40 11.94
CA GLN A 599 -13.32 34.48 12.38
C GLN A 599 -14.08 33.82 11.22
N TYR A 600 -14.40 34.57 10.17
CA TYR A 600 -15.24 34.06 9.08
C TYR A 600 -14.43 33.61 7.86
N HIS A 601 -13.23 34.17 7.66
CA HIS A 601 -12.41 33.89 6.50
C HIS A 601 -11.13 33.12 6.85
N SER A 602 -10.16 33.73 7.54
CA SER A 602 -8.86 33.10 7.81
C SER A 602 -8.91 31.91 8.78
N ILE A 603 -10.05 31.65 9.44
CA ILE A 603 -10.30 30.40 10.17
C ILE A 603 -10.06 29.17 9.28
N HIS A 604 -10.37 29.23 7.98
CA HIS A 604 -10.07 28.15 7.05
C HIS A 604 -8.59 27.80 7.02
N TYR A 605 -7.74 28.82 7.04
CA TYR A 605 -6.30 28.70 6.93
C TYR A 605 -5.66 28.36 8.27
N ILE A 606 -6.15 28.94 9.36
CA ILE A 606 -5.73 28.59 10.72
C ILE A 606 -6.00 27.10 10.98
N ASP A 607 -7.19 26.64 10.63
CA ASP A 607 -7.57 25.24 10.74
C ASP A 607 -6.70 24.34 9.87
N LEU A 608 -6.46 24.76 8.62
CA LEU A 608 -5.61 24.02 7.69
C LEU A 608 -4.17 23.90 8.21
N MET A 609 -3.55 24.99 8.67
CA MET A 609 -2.20 24.99 9.26
C MET A 609 -2.12 23.98 10.40
N ARG A 610 -3.07 24.05 11.34
CA ARG A 610 -3.13 23.10 12.46
C ARG A 610 -3.26 21.66 12.01
N SER A 611 -4.06 21.41 10.97
CA SER A 611 -4.29 20.06 10.47
C SER A 611 -3.05 19.41 9.83
N PHE A 612 -2.02 20.18 9.48
CA PHE A 612 -0.73 19.66 8.99
C PHE A 612 0.33 19.64 10.09
N LEU A 613 0.38 20.68 10.92
CA LEU A 613 1.50 20.97 11.81
C LEU A 613 1.22 20.70 13.29
N GLY A 614 -0.02 20.39 13.65
CA GLY A 614 -0.47 20.24 15.03
C GLY A 614 -0.83 21.58 15.69
N ASP A 615 -0.70 21.67 17.01
CA ASP A 615 -1.07 22.87 17.77
C ASP A 615 0.17 23.80 17.92
N PRO A 616 0.09 25.10 17.55
CA PRO A 616 1.20 26.03 17.71
C PRO A 616 1.46 26.37 19.19
N GLN A 617 2.71 26.69 19.52
CA GLN A 617 3.11 27.17 20.86
C GLN A 617 2.61 28.59 21.11
N SER A 618 2.69 29.45 20.08
CA SER A 618 2.22 30.84 20.13
C SER A 618 1.83 31.34 18.72
N VAL A 619 1.15 32.49 18.66
CA VAL A 619 0.85 33.17 17.38
C VAL A 619 1.14 34.67 17.45
N MET A 620 1.76 35.19 16.41
CA MET A 620 1.95 36.63 16.19
C MET A 620 1.02 37.07 15.06
N ALA A 621 0.05 37.93 15.36
CA ALA A 621 -0.96 38.30 14.39
C ALA A 621 -1.21 39.80 14.34
N LYS A 622 -1.62 40.29 13.17
CA LYS A 622 -2.20 41.62 13.01
C LYS A 622 -3.30 41.58 11.98
N THR A 623 -4.49 42.05 12.34
CA THR A 623 -5.62 42.25 11.40
C THR A 623 -5.88 43.75 11.20
N LEU A 624 -6.16 44.17 9.96
CA LEU A 624 -6.15 45.56 9.53
C LEU A 624 -7.40 45.92 8.72
N LYS A 625 -7.96 47.10 9.00
CA LYS A 625 -9.07 47.71 8.23
C LYS A 625 -8.57 48.38 6.97
N HIS A 626 -9.40 48.41 5.93
CA HIS A 626 -9.13 49.25 4.77
C HIS A 626 -9.46 50.72 5.08
N PRO A 627 -8.56 51.70 4.81
CA PRO A 627 -8.78 53.10 5.20
C PRO A 627 -9.97 53.76 4.50
N ALA A 628 -10.35 53.27 3.30
CA ALA A 628 -11.47 53.82 2.52
C ALA A 628 -12.79 53.03 2.62
N LYS A 629 -12.82 51.84 3.25
CA LYS A 629 -14.04 51.01 3.31
C LYS A 629 -14.63 51.05 4.72
N LYS A 630 -15.97 51.11 4.81
CA LYS A 630 -16.72 51.00 6.07
C LYS A 630 -16.99 49.53 6.41
N LEU A 631 -15.93 48.73 6.41
CA LEU A 631 -15.93 47.31 6.72
C LEU A 631 -15.15 47.08 8.02
N SER A 632 -15.35 45.93 8.68
CA SER A 632 -14.36 45.48 9.69
C SER A 632 -13.00 45.20 9.03
N SER A 633 -12.03 44.74 9.81
CA SER A 633 -10.74 44.29 9.27
C SER A 633 -10.97 43.25 8.18
N SER A 634 -10.14 43.31 7.14
CA SER A 634 -10.24 42.54 5.89
C SER A 634 -8.87 42.10 5.36
N ARG A 635 -7.82 42.32 6.15
CA ARG A 635 -6.45 41.97 5.82
C ARG A 635 -5.76 41.46 7.08
N SER A 636 -4.93 40.43 6.98
CA SER A 636 -4.12 39.96 8.12
C SER A 636 -2.76 39.42 7.73
N THR A 637 -1.88 39.42 8.72
CA THR A 637 -0.70 38.56 8.75
C THR A 637 -0.75 37.78 10.06
N ILE A 638 -0.59 36.46 9.99
CA ILE A 638 -0.57 35.55 11.14
C ILE A 638 0.63 34.62 10.99
N LEU A 639 1.58 34.72 11.91
CA LEU A 639 2.74 33.84 12.03
C LEU A 639 2.51 32.87 13.19
N PHE A 640 2.76 31.59 12.96
CA PHE A 640 2.60 30.52 13.93
C PHE A 640 3.96 30.05 14.41
N ASP A 641 4.08 29.89 15.71
CA ASP A 641 5.29 29.40 16.34
C ASP A 641 5.18 27.89 16.60
N TYR A 642 5.99 27.12 15.87
CA TYR A 642 6.15 25.67 16.03
C TYR A 642 7.59 25.30 16.45
N GLY A 643 8.35 26.26 17.00
CA GLY A 643 9.78 26.12 17.30
C GLY A 643 10.69 26.71 16.23
N ASP A 644 11.98 26.35 16.29
CA ASP A 644 13.04 27.10 15.61
C ASP A 644 13.21 26.82 14.10
N THR A 645 12.59 25.77 13.58
CA THR A 645 12.82 25.29 12.19
C THR A 645 11.63 25.41 11.27
N MET A 646 10.42 25.59 11.81
CA MET A 646 9.18 25.62 11.05
C MET A 646 8.70 27.05 10.86
N HIS A 647 8.68 27.51 9.62
CA HIS A 647 8.04 28.78 9.24
C HIS A 647 6.61 28.51 8.75
N ALA A 648 5.61 28.97 9.49
CA ALA A 648 4.20 28.81 9.12
C ALA A 648 3.49 30.17 9.16
N VAL A 649 2.98 30.63 8.00
CA VAL A 649 2.44 32.00 7.86
C VAL A 649 1.18 32.06 7.01
N ILE A 650 0.24 32.90 7.42
CA ILE A 650 -0.94 33.30 6.63
C ILE A 650 -0.80 34.79 6.34
N ASN A 651 -0.96 35.17 5.08
CA ASN A 651 -1.01 36.57 4.67
C ASN A 651 -2.21 36.81 3.75
N THR A 652 -3.16 37.63 4.21
CA THR A 652 -4.40 37.93 3.51
C THR A 652 -4.56 39.43 3.24
N ASN A 653 -5.01 39.75 2.04
CA ASN A 653 -5.45 41.06 1.62
C ASN A 653 -6.68 40.91 0.70
N HIS A 654 -7.86 41.08 1.27
CA HIS A 654 -9.15 40.97 0.56
C HIS A 654 -9.59 42.25 -0.14
N ASP A 655 -8.74 43.28 -0.15
CA ASP A 655 -9.06 44.60 -0.67
C ASP A 655 -8.33 44.94 -1.98
N HIS A 656 -7.72 43.95 -2.65
CA HIS A 656 -6.97 44.19 -3.89
C HIS A 656 -7.90 44.42 -5.08
N SER A 657 -8.47 45.62 -5.19
CA SER A 657 -9.46 45.99 -6.22
C SER A 657 -8.83 46.60 -7.49
N PHE A 658 -7.65 46.12 -7.89
CA PHE A 658 -6.89 46.67 -9.03
C PHE A 658 -6.92 45.77 -10.27
N GLY A 659 -7.98 44.96 -10.38
CA GLY A 659 -8.16 43.97 -11.45
C GLY A 659 -7.57 42.59 -11.10
N PRO A 660 -7.76 41.60 -11.98
CA PRO A 660 -7.32 40.21 -11.75
C PRO A 660 -5.81 40.02 -11.95
N HIS A 661 -5.14 40.93 -12.65
CA HIS A 661 -3.70 40.89 -12.86
C HIS A 661 -2.96 41.13 -11.53
N ASN A 662 -2.01 40.24 -11.17
CA ASN A 662 -1.32 40.21 -9.87
C ASN A 662 -2.20 39.88 -8.64
N GLN A 663 -3.39 39.32 -8.83
CA GLN A 663 -4.06 38.63 -7.73
C GLN A 663 -3.38 37.29 -7.43
N GLU A 664 -3.35 36.92 -6.15
CA GLU A 664 -2.72 35.70 -5.68
C GLU A 664 -3.67 34.95 -4.76
N SER A 665 -3.77 33.64 -4.94
CA SER A 665 -4.47 32.77 -4.00
C SER A 665 -3.83 31.39 -4.04
N PHE A 666 -2.99 31.07 -3.05
CA PHE A 666 -2.32 29.77 -3.01
C PHE A 666 -2.01 29.29 -1.61
N ILE A 667 -1.77 27.99 -1.52
CA ILE A 667 -1.15 27.32 -0.38
C ILE A 667 0.16 26.71 -0.87
N LYS A 668 1.22 26.83 -0.07
CA LYS A 668 2.54 26.29 -0.38
C LYS A 668 3.04 25.46 0.79
N TRP A 669 3.65 24.32 0.48
CA TRP A 669 4.34 23.45 1.43
C TRP A 669 5.74 23.22 0.91
N GLU A 670 6.76 23.49 1.72
CA GLU A 670 8.14 23.14 1.39
C GLU A 670 8.71 22.23 2.46
N GLY A 671 9.40 21.19 1.99
CA GLY A 671 10.14 20.28 2.84
C GLY A 671 11.54 20.01 2.29
N THR A 672 12.33 19.29 3.08
CA THR A 672 13.76 19.08 2.83
C THR A 672 14.08 18.37 1.51
N LYS A 673 13.10 17.76 0.84
CA LYS A 673 13.26 17.02 -0.43
C LYS A 673 12.37 17.54 -1.56
N GLY A 674 11.60 18.62 -1.36
CA GLY A 674 10.70 19.10 -2.39
C GLY A 674 9.72 20.17 -1.92
N ALA A 675 8.85 20.59 -2.83
CA ALA A 675 7.82 21.59 -2.55
C ALA A 675 6.53 21.31 -3.32
N ILE A 676 5.43 21.83 -2.81
CA ILE A 676 4.09 21.77 -3.39
C ILE A 676 3.51 23.18 -3.39
N LYS A 677 2.87 23.59 -4.48
CA LYS A 677 2.14 24.84 -4.59
C LYS A 677 0.77 24.58 -5.20
N ALA A 678 -0.28 24.91 -4.46
CA ALA A 678 -1.66 24.75 -4.89
C ALA A 678 -2.34 26.12 -5.02
N ARG A 679 -2.84 26.46 -6.21
CA ARG A 679 -3.68 27.65 -6.43
C ARG A 679 -5.11 27.34 -5.97
N MET A 680 -5.66 28.19 -5.11
CA MET A 680 -7.07 28.19 -4.72
C MET A 680 -7.86 29.06 -5.70
N GLY A 681 -8.20 28.49 -6.85
CA GLY A 681 -8.82 29.19 -7.96
C GLY A 681 -10.19 29.78 -7.64
N LEU A 682 -10.96 29.14 -6.75
CA LEU A 682 -12.26 29.63 -6.29
C LEU A 682 -12.23 31.09 -5.81
N LEU A 683 -11.20 31.49 -5.06
CA LEU A 683 -11.17 32.82 -4.44
C LEU A 683 -10.83 33.93 -5.44
N MET A 684 -10.16 33.60 -6.54
CA MET A 684 -9.70 34.59 -7.51
C MET A 684 -10.83 35.20 -8.36
N ASP A 685 -11.98 34.52 -8.43
CA ASP A 685 -13.19 35.02 -9.11
C ASP A 685 -14.47 34.49 -8.43
N TYR A 686 -14.62 34.71 -7.12
CA TYR A 686 -15.75 34.16 -6.38
C TYR A 686 -17.11 34.71 -6.88
N PRO A 687 -18.15 33.87 -7.07
CA PRO A 687 -18.22 32.43 -6.78
C PRO A 687 -17.85 31.51 -7.95
N HIS A 688 -17.56 32.04 -9.14
CA HIS A 688 -17.29 31.23 -10.33
C HIS A 688 -15.94 30.51 -10.27
N GLY A 689 -14.94 31.17 -9.68
CA GLY A 689 -13.57 30.72 -9.59
C GLY A 689 -12.83 30.77 -10.93
N VAL A 690 -11.51 30.67 -10.84
CA VAL A 690 -10.67 30.19 -11.95
C VAL A 690 -10.28 28.73 -11.67
N PRO A 691 -9.74 27.97 -12.64
CA PRO A 691 -9.29 26.61 -12.38
C PRO A 691 -8.30 26.56 -11.20
N ASP A 692 -8.44 25.56 -10.33
CA ASP A 692 -7.38 25.23 -9.37
C ASP A 692 -6.12 24.81 -10.13
N LYS A 693 -4.97 24.88 -9.46
CA LYS A 693 -3.70 24.42 -10.02
C LYS A 693 -2.94 23.67 -8.94
N PHE A 694 -2.41 22.50 -9.25
CA PHE A 694 -1.59 21.73 -8.32
C PHE A 694 -0.23 21.43 -8.93
N GLU A 695 0.79 22.06 -8.37
CA GLU A 695 2.17 21.94 -8.82
C GLU A 695 3.03 21.36 -7.71
N TYR A 696 4.00 20.53 -8.08
CA TYR A 696 4.97 19.97 -7.13
C TYR A 696 6.35 19.86 -7.75
N CYS A 697 7.38 19.86 -6.91
CA CYS A 697 8.76 19.63 -7.27
C CYS A 697 9.34 18.64 -6.26
N ILE A 698 9.85 17.50 -6.72
CA ILE A 698 10.61 16.56 -5.89
C ILE A 698 12.06 16.65 -6.35
N VAL A 699 12.97 16.87 -5.41
CA VAL A 699 14.40 16.99 -5.69
C VAL A 699 14.98 15.61 -5.96
N GLU A 700 15.58 15.44 -7.12
CA GLU A 700 16.27 14.22 -7.53
C GLU A 700 17.79 14.48 -7.57
N GLU A 701 18.59 13.57 -7.02
CA GLU A 701 20.04 13.73 -6.96
C GLU A 701 20.65 13.89 -8.37
N GLY A 702 21.50 14.90 -8.53
CA GLY A 702 22.16 15.19 -9.81
C GLY A 702 21.26 15.82 -10.88
N LYS A 703 20.01 16.21 -10.56
CA LYS A 703 19.11 16.92 -11.47
C LYS A 703 18.75 18.31 -10.93
N ALA A 704 18.50 19.24 -11.86
CA ALA A 704 17.93 20.54 -11.51
C ALA A 704 16.48 20.37 -11.03
N PRO A 705 16.03 21.10 -10.00
CA PRO A 705 14.64 21.09 -9.56
C PRO A 705 13.68 21.43 -10.71
N GLU A 706 12.66 20.60 -10.90
CA GLU A 706 11.66 20.76 -11.97
C GLU A 706 10.25 20.70 -11.36
N TRP A 707 9.46 21.74 -11.63
CA TRP A 707 8.05 21.80 -11.24
C TRP A 707 7.20 21.04 -12.24
N LYS A 708 6.36 20.15 -11.71
CA LYS A 708 5.41 19.33 -12.44
C LYS A 708 4.00 19.72 -12.02
N GLU A 709 3.09 19.74 -12.98
CA GLU A 709 1.68 20.02 -12.75
C GLU A 709 0.87 18.72 -12.83
N ILE A 710 -0.10 18.54 -11.93
CA ILE A 710 -1.08 17.46 -11.98
C ILE A 710 -2.47 18.07 -12.00
N GLU A 711 -3.28 17.62 -12.95
CA GLU A 711 -4.70 17.94 -12.99
C GLU A 711 -5.45 17.10 -11.95
N LEU A 712 -6.12 17.77 -11.02
CA LEU A 712 -6.96 17.16 -10.00
C LEU A 712 -8.42 17.42 -10.34
N GLU A 713 -9.27 16.41 -10.17
CA GLU A 713 -10.70 16.54 -10.41
C GLU A 713 -11.40 17.12 -9.18
N GLY A 714 -12.24 18.12 -9.42
CA GLY A 714 -12.98 18.83 -8.38
C GLY A 714 -12.24 20.05 -7.85
N SER A 715 -12.90 20.80 -6.99
CA SER A 715 -12.40 22.05 -6.44
C SER A 715 -12.68 22.17 -4.95
N TRP A 716 -12.31 23.31 -4.35
CA TRP A 716 -12.66 23.63 -2.98
C TRP A 716 -14.18 23.63 -2.78
N PHE A 717 -14.93 24.30 -3.65
CA PHE A 717 -16.39 24.31 -3.63
C PHE A 717 -16.90 23.74 -4.96
N PRO A 718 -17.90 22.85 -4.96
CA PRO A 718 -18.56 22.26 -3.79
C PRO A 718 -17.84 21.00 -3.25
N ASP A 719 -16.86 20.44 -3.97
CA ASP A 719 -16.44 19.05 -3.79
C ASP A 719 -15.89 18.71 -2.41
N ALA A 720 -15.20 19.64 -1.75
CA ALA A 720 -14.62 19.39 -0.44
C ALA A 720 -15.67 19.13 0.66
N PHE A 721 -16.92 19.55 0.46
CA PHE A 721 -18.05 19.28 1.37
C PHE A 721 -18.46 17.80 1.35
N ILE A 722 -18.07 17.04 0.31
CA ILE A 722 -18.25 15.59 0.27
C ILE A 722 -17.41 14.95 1.38
N GLY A 723 -16.15 15.39 1.56
CA GLY A 723 -15.22 14.78 2.51
C GLY A 723 -15.60 15.01 3.98
N THR A 724 -16.11 16.19 4.33
CA THR A 724 -16.58 16.44 5.70
C THR A 724 -17.79 15.60 6.05
N MET A 725 -18.80 15.55 5.18
CA MET A 725 -19.98 14.73 5.41
C MET A 725 -19.65 13.23 5.35
N SER A 726 -18.81 12.78 4.42
CA SER A 726 -18.43 11.37 4.32
C SER A 726 -17.65 10.90 5.55
N SER A 727 -16.69 11.69 6.04
CA SER A 727 -15.93 11.34 7.25
C SER A 727 -16.83 11.22 8.48
N LEU A 728 -17.82 12.10 8.64
CA LEU A 728 -18.83 12.00 9.69
C LEU A 728 -19.68 10.72 9.56
N MET A 729 -20.21 10.44 8.37
CA MET A 729 -21.04 9.25 8.13
C MET A 729 -20.25 7.96 8.42
N ARG A 730 -19.02 7.88 7.93
CA ARG A 730 -18.12 6.73 8.15
C ARG A 730 -17.82 6.53 9.63
N TYR A 731 -17.51 7.60 10.35
CA TYR A 731 -17.28 7.54 11.79
C TYR A 731 -18.55 7.08 12.54
N LYS A 732 -19.71 7.61 12.17
CA LYS A 732 -21.00 7.24 12.77
C LYS A 732 -21.37 5.77 12.52
N LEU A 733 -20.99 5.22 11.36
CA LEU A 733 -21.18 3.82 10.99
C LEU A 733 -20.14 2.87 11.59
N GLY A 734 -19.08 3.38 12.23
CA GLY A 734 -17.98 2.56 12.73
C GLY A 734 -17.02 2.06 11.65
N GLU A 735 -17.02 2.69 10.47
CA GLU A 735 -16.10 2.37 9.36
C GLU A 735 -14.71 3.01 9.55
N THR A 736 -14.59 3.93 10.51
CA THR A 736 -13.35 4.60 10.93
C THR A 736 -13.48 5.03 12.38
N ASP A 737 -12.39 4.93 13.14
CA ASP A 737 -12.33 5.42 14.52
C ASP A 737 -11.87 6.88 14.61
N VAL A 738 -11.58 7.51 13.47
CA VAL A 738 -11.07 8.89 13.38
C VAL A 738 -12.10 9.79 12.70
N LEU A 739 -12.43 10.89 13.39
CA LEU A 739 -13.23 12.00 12.85
C LEU A 739 -12.35 13.26 12.72
N PRO A 740 -11.81 13.55 11.52
CA PRO A 740 -10.75 14.55 11.35
C PRO A 740 -11.14 15.98 11.76
N THR A 741 -12.41 16.35 11.61
CA THR A 741 -12.92 17.69 11.95
C THR A 741 -13.89 17.66 13.13
N SER A 742 -13.68 16.73 14.07
CA SER A 742 -14.49 16.63 15.29
C SER A 742 -14.54 17.96 16.06
N VAL A 743 -15.62 18.16 16.81
CA VAL A 743 -15.73 19.32 17.72
C VAL A 743 -14.60 19.36 18.76
N GLU A 744 -14.07 18.20 19.14
CA GLU A 744 -12.91 18.02 20.02
C GLU A 744 -11.59 18.50 19.40
N ASP A 745 -11.43 18.39 18.08
CA ASP A 745 -10.27 18.93 17.38
C ASP A 745 -10.46 20.43 17.07
N VAL A 746 -11.64 20.82 16.57
CA VAL A 746 -11.86 22.18 16.07
C VAL A 746 -11.98 23.22 17.19
N ILE A 747 -12.28 22.83 18.43
CA ILE A 747 -12.17 23.74 19.58
C ILE A 747 -10.75 24.31 19.75
N LYS A 748 -9.72 23.56 19.36
CA LYS A 748 -8.33 24.04 19.37
C LYS A 748 -8.06 25.04 18.24
N THR A 749 -8.71 24.89 17.08
CA THR A 749 -8.71 25.93 16.02
C THR A 749 -9.29 27.22 16.59
N MET A 750 -10.41 27.13 17.31
CA MET A 750 -11.04 28.29 17.94
C MET A 750 -10.14 28.95 19.01
N ALA A 751 -9.34 28.16 19.74
CA ALA A 751 -8.35 28.69 20.66
C ALA A 751 -7.27 29.51 19.92
N VAL A 752 -6.76 29.02 18.80
CA VAL A 752 -5.77 29.75 17.99
C VAL A 752 -6.36 31.02 17.36
N VAL A 753 -7.61 30.97 16.90
CA VAL A 753 -8.33 32.16 16.44
C VAL A 753 -8.39 33.22 17.55
N GLU A 754 -8.74 32.83 18.77
CA GLU A 754 -8.80 33.74 19.92
C GLU A 754 -7.41 34.31 20.25
N SER A 755 -6.37 33.47 20.26
CA SER A 755 -4.98 33.91 20.45
C SER A 755 -4.52 34.90 19.38
N ALA A 756 -4.93 34.73 18.12
CA ALA A 756 -4.59 35.66 17.04
C ALA A 756 -5.23 37.03 17.24
N TYR A 757 -6.47 37.10 17.73
CA TYR A 757 -7.10 38.38 18.09
C TYR A 757 -6.39 39.05 19.26
N ILE A 758 -6.10 38.31 20.34
CA ILE A 758 -5.35 38.82 21.49
C ILE A 758 -3.98 39.37 21.06
N SER A 759 -3.27 38.64 20.18
CA SER A 759 -1.98 39.05 19.63
C SER A 759 -2.08 40.35 18.82
N SER A 760 -3.11 40.48 17.98
CA SER A 760 -3.36 41.69 17.17
C SER A 760 -3.65 42.93 18.03
N ASP A 761 -4.33 42.75 19.16
CA ASP A 761 -4.71 43.83 20.07
C ASP A 761 -3.54 44.26 20.98
N ASN A 762 -2.72 43.32 21.44
CA ASN A 762 -1.55 43.61 22.29
C ASN A 762 -0.39 44.26 21.51
N GLY A 763 -0.29 44.01 20.20
CA GLY A 763 0.74 44.59 19.35
C GLY A 763 2.13 43.97 19.55
N GLY A 764 3.13 44.56 18.88
CA GLY A 764 4.54 44.12 18.95
C GLY A 764 5.38 44.94 19.93
N VAL A 765 6.69 44.68 19.95
CA VAL A 765 7.64 45.47 20.73
C VAL A 765 7.73 46.89 20.15
N VAL A 766 7.54 47.90 21.00
CA VAL A 766 7.72 49.29 20.59
C VAL A 766 9.17 49.51 20.16
N VAL A 767 9.37 50.05 18.96
CA VAL A 767 10.68 50.54 18.51
C VAL A 767 11.03 51.75 19.36
N ALA A 768 11.74 51.53 20.46
CA ALA A 768 12.13 52.59 21.37
C ALA A 768 13.22 53.46 20.72
N GLU A 769 13.17 54.78 20.94
CA GLU A 769 14.16 55.73 20.42
C GLU A 769 15.60 55.37 20.79
N ARG A 770 15.82 54.64 21.89
CA ARG A 770 17.15 54.14 22.27
C ARG A 770 17.77 53.14 21.28
N PHE A 771 16.97 52.63 20.33
CA PHE A 771 17.40 51.71 19.27
C PHE A 771 17.47 52.40 17.90
N VAL A 772 17.17 53.71 17.82
CA VAL A 772 17.19 54.53 16.59
C VAL A 772 18.44 55.39 16.54
#